data_AF-A0A0R2KGC5-F1
#
_entry.id   AF-A0A0R2KGC5-F1
#
_cell.length_a   1.000
_cell.length_b   1.000
_cell.length_c   1.000
_cell.angle_alpha   90.00
_cell.angle_beta   90.00
_cell.angle_gamma   90.00
#
_symmetry.space_group_name_H-M   'P 1'
#
loop_
_entity.id
_entity.type
_entity.pdbx_description
1 polymer ?
#
loop_
_entity_poly.entity_id
_entity_poly.type
_entity_poly.pdbx_seq_one_letter_code
_entity_poly.pdbx_strand_id
1 'polypeptide(L)'
;MKPENLKKLLHQNRHKLSKNHVKENQLNISYVKINDLKTANKASTFNIERNKVIDEQLNKYMHPNSIHIRLKPYFDSGTWIKWIGVLGDVTLPNKTNLNGSLLIDKISCYSDKVEILDYHAWLNIENIKYIEHHNQQLAIGDYIEGISQVKQYGQGKYGLAATYIKKAGMFIGTNRAETLVSTYDRQDSWVVELSNNNLTKKNYSENFINKDLAEFASTGAHVDAKFQPSRYEKFQQRLQNLQQGESDDVLPLIDKNKQKYTATVVRSRAVKIPNIAHKMPQLEVKDVKVVDSGRLVFARYSLPYVGDIKKLGELRTDDQISFYSEAAPNSSNSFNMVTNFELLTEHDFIPLPSNPNAFLGYIMWRHPEEGESTYIANYQNWALAKQIHTEEIDHEIDSIRPTSNLTELELANNLSIDQKLVANARRQGLIKPVTSNGLTRRYDSNAWNLLRQVIGAQDSTTIEHLKQIYPIYTTDDIVKKTGVDRSEVDTRIRQEEFFPLNGLHCSINIYGPKVFDIFKTRKTVQDLLPNKTGVVTKREIPVNKSLHEVIEKAEAENKEKQKAEVTEPKKPAIKFSKRAEPKPQITEPQPKVEESTPAATSSIIIISTFADEKYDYVAADANKAIAEIMAAAEKTMVNKMLQVKDHATGQPAIISVKAIMKMELQ
;
A
#
# COMPACT_ATOMS: atom_id res chain seq x y z
N MET A 1 47.57 -28.58 -33.80
CA MET A 1 46.31 -28.89 -33.08
C MET A 1 45.16 -29.00 -34.08
N LYS A 2 44.19 -29.90 -33.90
CA LYS A 2 43.02 -29.98 -34.78
C LYS A 2 42.04 -28.81 -34.50
N PRO A 3 41.37 -28.22 -35.52
CA PRO A 3 40.44 -27.09 -35.33
C PRO A 3 39.29 -27.37 -34.36
N GLU A 4 38.83 -28.62 -34.31
CA GLU A 4 37.76 -29.09 -33.41
C GLU A 4 38.14 -28.95 -31.92
N ASN A 5 39.40 -29.19 -31.57
CA ASN A 5 39.90 -29.01 -30.21
C ASN A 5 39.99 -27.52 -29.86
N LEU A 6 40.37 -26.66 -30.81
CA LEU A 6 40.34 -25.21 -30.61
C LEU A 6 38.90 -24.72 -30.42
N LYS A 7 37.93 -25.24 -31.18
CA LYS A 7 36.51 -24.89 -31.05
C LYS A 7 35.91 -25.37 -29.72
N LYS A 8 36.27 -26.57 -29.24
CA LYS A 8 35.92 -27.07 -27.89
C LYS A 8 36.53 -26.20 -26.78
N LEU A 9 37.81 -25.85 -26.90
CA LEU A 9 38.53 -25.05 -25.90
C LEU A 9 38.05 -23.59 -25.88
N LEU A 10 37.68 -23.03 -27.04
CA LEU A 10 37.00 -21.74 -27.16
C LEU A 10 35.56 -21.78 -26.65
N HIS A 11 34.81 -22.88 -26.81
CA HIS A 11 33.49 -23.03 -26.16
C HIS A 11 33.61 -23.17 -24.64
N GLN A 12 34.56 -23.95 -24.14
CA GLN A 12 34.82 -24.08 -22.71
C GLN A 12 35.30 -22.76 -22.09
N ASN A 13 36.13 -21.99 -22.80
CA ASN A 13 36.54 -20.66 -22.36
C ASN A 13 35.41 -19.62 -22.51
N ARG A 14 34.58 -19.69 -23.56
CA ARG A 14 33.35 -18.88 -23.64
C ARG A 14 32.38 -19.20 -22.51
N HIS A 15 32.21 -20.46 -22.10
CA HIS A 15 31.40 -20.81 -20.94
C HIS A 15 32.03 -20.43 -19.58
N LYS A 16 33.36 -20.28 -19.51
CA LYS A 16 34.03 -19.66 -18.35
C LYS A 16 33.83 -18.14 -18.30
N LEU A 17 33.85 -17.47 -19.45
CA LEU A 17 33.59 -16.03 -19.60
C LEU A 17 32.10 -15.68 -19.52
N SER A 18 31.20 -16.60 -19.90
CA SER A 18 29.75 -16.50 -19.73
C SER A 18 29.29 -17.09 -18.40
N LYS A 19 30.16 -17.14 -17.38
CA LYS A 19 29.68 -17.34 -16.02
C LYS A 19 28.80 -16.14 -15.69
N ASN A 20 27.49 -16.41 -15.63
CA ASN A 20 26.50 -15.58 -14.96
C ASN A 20 27.14 -14.90 -13.75
N HIS A 21 26.84 -13.61 -13.50
CA HIS A 21 27.14 -13.00 -12.21
C HIS A 21 26.64 -13.96 -11.12
N VAL A 22 27.59 -14.60 -10.42
CA VAL A 22 27.27 -15.51 -9.33
C VAL A 22 26.77 -14.61 -8.23
N LYS A 23 25.45 -14.52 -8.08
CA LYS A 23 24.80 -13.61 -7.12
C LYS A 23 25.47 -13.78 -5.75
N GLU A 24 26.23 -12.78 -5.32
CA GLU A 24 26.94 -12.81 -4.04
C GLU A 24 25.96 -12.84 -2.86
N ASN A 25 24.69 -12.53 -3.13
CA ASN A 25 23.50 -12.47 -2.28
C ASN A 25 23.15 -13.82 -1.57
N GLN A 26 24.06 -14.80 -1.56
CA GLN A 26 23.91 -16.08 -0.87
C GLN A 26 25.20 -16.46 -0.11
N LEU A 27 25.03 -16.87 1.13
CA LEU A 27 26.05 -17.50 1.96
C LEU A 27 25.81 -19.01 1.98
N ASN A 28 26.65 -19.78 1.31
CA ASN A 28 26.61 -21.23 1.40
C ASN A 28 27.49 -21.66 2.58
N ILE A 29 26.91 -22.35 3.56
CA ILE A 29 27.64 -22.83 4.74
C ILE A 29 28.35 -24.14 4.39
N SER A 30 29.65 -24.04 4.09
CA SER A 30 30.56 -25.18 3.93
C SER A 30 30.79 -25.86 5.28
N TYR A 31 30.97 -27.18 5.26
CA TYR A 31 31.16 -27.99 6.45
C TYR A 31 32.10 -29.16 6.16
N VAL A 32 32.88 -29.55 7.17
CA VAL A 32 33.70 -30.76 7.12
C VAL A 32 32.82 -31.97 7.39
N LYS A 33 32.93 -33.02 6.56
CA LYS A 33 32.20 -34.26 6.80
C LYS A 33 32.78 -34.99 8.00
N ILE A 34 31.92 -35.47 8.90
CA ILE A 34 32.33 -36.18 10.12
C ILE A 34 33.16 -37.43 9.82
N ASN A 35 32.98 -38.07 8.66
CA ASN A 35 33.80 -39.22 8.25
C ASN A 35 35.24 -38.84 7.87
N ASP A 36 35.46 -37.66 7.29
CA ASP A 36 36.80 -37.20 6.89
C ASP A 36 37.66 -36.86 8.13
N LEU A 37 37.02 -36.51 9.25
CA LEU A 37 37.66 -36.30 10.56
C LEU A 37 38.08 -37.60 11.26
N LYS A 38 37.65 -38.77 10.77
CA LYS A 38 38.06 -40.10 11.28
C LYS A 38 39.27 -40.66 10.54
N THR A 39 39.50 -40.23 9.30
CA THR A 39 40.49 -40.80 8.38
C THR A 39 41.71 -39.90 8.14
N ALA A 40 41.62 -38.60 8.46
CA ALA A 40 42.68 -37.63 8.24
C ALA A 40 43.03 -36.82 9.50
N ASN A 41 44.14 -36.07 9.45
CA ASN A 41 44.50 -35.11 10.50
C ASN A 41 43.43 -34.01 10.59
N LYS A 42 42.74 -33.93 11.73
CA LYS A 42 41.62 -33.01 11.96
C LYS A 42 41.95 -31.54 11.62
N ALA A 43 43.12 -31.05 12.04
CA ALA A 43 43.54 -29.68 11.76
C ALA A 43 43.65 -29.45 10.26
N SER A 44 44.33 -30.35 9.54
CA SER A 44 44.43 -30.27 8.08
C SER A 44 43.06 -30.25 7.40
N THR A 45 42.14 -31.15 7.77
CA THR A 45 40.79 -31.21 7.18
C THR A 45 39.99 -29.92 7.39
N PHE A 46 40.05 -29.32 8.59
CA PHE A 46 39.39 -28.02 8.84
C PHE A 46 40.01 -26.87 8.05
N ASN A 47 41.35 -26.77 8.01
CA ASN A 47 42.04 -25.70 7.29
C ASN A 47 41.85 -25.82 5.76
N ILE A 48 41.79 -27.04 5.20
CA ILE A 48 41.45 -27.28 3.79
C ILE A 48 40.05 -26.75 3.48
N GLU A 49 39.05 -27.09 4.29
CA GLU A 49 37.68 -26.64 4.06
C GLU A 49 37.53 -25.12 4.24
N ARG A 50 38.22 -24.52 5.23
CA ARG A 50 38.28 -23.07 5.41
C ARG A 50 38.87 -22.37 4.18
N ASN A 51 39.95 -22.90 3.59
CA ASN A 51 40.54 -22.30 2.39
C ASN A 51 39.54 -22.29 1.21
N LYS A 52 38.67 -23.30 1.06
CA LYS A 52 37.57 -23.23 0.07
C LYS A 52 36.58 -22.11 0.38
N VAL A 53 36.27 -21.86 1.65
CA VAL A 53 35.42 -20.71 2.05
C VAL A 53 36.06 -19.39 1.63
N ILE A 54 37.40 -19.26 1.74
CA ILE A 54 38.14 -18.08 1.27
C ILE A 54 37.97 -17.89 -0.25
N ASP A 55 38.17 -18.95 -1.04
CA ASP A 55 38.11 -18.91 -2.51
C ASP A 55 36.68 -18.76 -3.08
N GLU A 56 35.69 -19.36 -2.42
CA GLU A 56 34.33 -19.50 -2.93
C GLU A 56 33.32 -18.52 -2.30
N GLN A 57 33.45 -18.22 -0.99
CA GLN A 57 32.43 -17.51 -0.23
C GLN A 57 32.75 -16.06 0.10
N LEU A 58 34.01 -15.64 0.17
CA LEU A 58 34.34 -14.23 0.40
C LEU A 58 33.93 -13.34 -0.77
N ASN A 59 33.66 -12.06 -0.49
CA ASN A 59 33.21 -11.12 -1.51
C ASN A 59 34.31 -10.85 -2.55
N LYS A 60 33.86 -10.68 -3.80
CA LYS A 60 34.64 -10.52 -5.04
C LYS A 60 34.43 -9.17 -5.70
N TYR A 61 33.40 -8.42 -5.28
CA TYR A 61 33.16 -7.03 -5.65
C TYR A 61 33.25 -6.09 -4.45
N MET A 62 33.68 -4.85 -4.68
CA MET A 62 33.40 -3.74 -3.77
C MET A 62 31.94 -3.32 -3.91
N HIS A 63 31.25 -3.05 -2.79
CA HIS A 63 29.85 -2.57 -2.80
C HIS A 63 29.78 -1.16 -2.18
N PRO A 64 30.33 -0.11 -2.84
CA PRO A 64 30.51 1.23 -2.25
C PRO A 64 29.18 1.89 -1.88
N ASN A 65 28.15 1.64 -2.69
CA ASN A 65 26.78 2.13 -2.54
C ASN A 65 25.97 1.35 -1.48
N SER A 66 26.53 0.32 -0.83
CA SER A 66 25.87 -0.30 0.31
C SER A 66 25.79 0.66 1.49
N ILE A 67 24.56 0.94 1.92
CA ILE A 67 24.24 1.63 3.18
C ILE A 67 23.77 0.64 4.27
N HIS A 68 23.92 -0.67 4.03
CA HIS A 68 23.57 -1.73 4.98
C HIS A 68 22.07 -1.72 5.36
N ILE A 69 21.20 -1.40 4.40
CA ILE A 69 19.79 -1.03 4.66
C ILE A 69 18.98 -2.11 5.38
N ARG A 70 19.26 -3.41 5.17
CA ARG A 70 18.56 -4.52 5.85
C ARG A 70 18.85 -4.61 7.35
N LEU A 71 19.83 -3.86 7.87
CA LEU A 71 20.06 -3.72 9.31
C LEU A 71 19.20 -2.60 9.93
N LYS A 72 18.70 -1.63 9.14
CA LYS A 72 17.84 -0.53 9.62
C LYS A 72 16.64 -1.00 10.46
N PRO A 73 15.87 -2.04 10.07
CA PRO A 73 14.70 -2.44 10.85
C PRO A 73 15.02 -2.87 12.28
N TYR A 74 16.21 -3.43 12.51
CA TYR A 74 16.69 -3.84 13.84
C TYR A 74 17.14 -2.65 14.68
N PHE A 75 17.70 -1.61 14.06
CA PHE A 75 17.94 -0.32 14.71
C PHE A 75 16.62 0.36 15.09
N ASP A 76 15.66 0.43 14.16
CA ASP A 76 14.36 1.07 14.37
C ASP A 76 13.53 0.40 15.49
N SER A 77 13.64 -0.92 15.66
CA SER A 77 12.92 -1.66 16.71
C SER A 77 13.71 -1.83 18.02
N GLY A 78 15.01 -1.52 18.03
CA GLY A 78 15.92 -1.90 19.11
C GLY A 78 16.14 -3.42 19.26
N THR A 79 15.65 -4.23 18.31
CA THR A 79 15.75 -5.70 18.39
C THR A 79 17.17 -6.17 18.10
N TRP A 80 17.72 -7.01 18.98
CA TRP A 80 19.00 -7.65 18.77
C TRP A 80 18.93 -8.69 17.64
N ILE A 81 19.86 -8.60 16.71
CA ILE A 81 19.93 -9.47 15.53
C ILE A 81 20.84 -10.66 15.80
N LYS A 82 20.33 -11.88 15.56
CA LYS A 82 21.12 -13.11 15.53
C LYS A 82 21.60 -13.37 14.11
N TRP A 83 22.91 -13.37 13.91
CA TRP A 83 23.52 -13.42 12.58
C TRP A 83 24.66 -14.44 12.48
N ILE A 84 24.99 -14.78 11.25
CA ILE A 84 26.18 -15.52 10.88
C ILE A 84 26.88 -14.84 9.71
N GLY A 85 28.20 -14.84 9.68
CA GLY A 85 29.00 -14.31 8.58
C GLY A 85 30.38 -14.95 8.53
N VAL A 86 31.21 -14.56 7.57
CA VAL A 86 32.57 -15.09 7.37
C VAL A 86 33.60 -14.02 7.72
N LEU A 87 34.66 -14.37 8.44
CA LEU A 87 35.77 -13.45 8.69
C LEU A 87 36.55 -13.20 7.39
N GLY A 88 36.39 -12.02 6.79
CA GLY A 88 36.95 -11.67 5.48
C GLY A 88 38.30 -10.94 5.52
N ASP A 89 38.59 -10.22 6.60
CA ASP A 89 39.86 -9.49 6.87
C ASP A 89 39.90 -9.00 8.34
N VAL A 90 41.04 -8.47 8.79
CA VAL A 90 41.21 -7.82 10.11
C VAL A 90 42.07 -6.56 10.00
N THR A 91 41.62 -5.46 10.63
CA THR A 91 42.44 -4.25 10.80
C THR A 91 43.19 -4.27 12.13
N LEU A 92 44.47 -3.91 12.08
CA LEU A 92 45.31 -3.75 13.27
C LEU A 92 45.05 -2.40 13.97
N PRO A 93 45.28 -2.33 15.31
CA PRO A 93 45.35 -1.10 16.08
C PRO A 93 46.18 -0.01 15.40
N ASN A 94 45.63 1.20 15.34
CA ASN A 94 46.24 2.38 14.73
C ASN A 94 45.68 3.67 15.36
N LYS A 95 46.14 4.84 14.88
CA LYS A 95 45.80 6.15 15.46
C LYS A 95 44.29 6.50 15.46
N THR A 96 43.50 5.95 14.54
CA THR A 96 42.05 6.23 14.45
C THR A 96 41.18 5.06 14.91
N ASN A 97 41.72 3.85 14.92
CA ASN A 97 41.08 2.67 15.52
C ASN A 97 42.06 2.00 16.49
N LEU A 98 41.94 2.31 17.78
CA LEU A 98 42.87 1.85 18.82
C LEU A 98 42.78 0.34 19.12
N ASN A 99 41.64 -0.30 18.82
CA ASN A 99 41.39 -1.70 19.15
C ASN A 99 41.47 -2.64 17.94
N GLY A 100 41.38 -2.11 16.72
CA GLY A 100 41.22 -2.91 15.51
C GLY A 100 39.77 -3.36 15.27
N SER A 101 39.50 -3.90 14.09
CA SER A 101 38.17 -4.36 13.68
C SER A 101 38.25 -5.62 12.83
N LEU A 102 37.23 -6.48 12.97
CA LEU A 102 36.99 -7.65 12.13
C LEU A 102 36.12 -7.25 10.94
N LEU A 103 36.48 -7.66 9.73
CA LEU A 103 35.58 -7.57 8.57
C LEU A 103 34.74 -8.83 8.52
N ILE A 104 33.43 -8.68 8.64
CA ILE A 104 32.48 -9.78 8.48
C ILE A 104 31.87 -9.68 7.07
N ASP A 105 32.29 -10.57 6.17
CA ASP A 105 31.70 -10.77 4.85
C ASP A 105 30.41 -11.62 4.97
N LYS A 106 29.42 -11.34 4.12
CA LYS A 106 28.13 -12.03 3.96
C LYS A 106 27.34 -12.22 5.27
N ILE A 107 27.18 -11.14 6.04
CA ILE A 107 26.35 -11.12 7.25
C ILE A 107 24.94 -11.55 6.88
N SER A 108 24.43 -12.59 7.52
CA SER A 108 23.18 -13.27 7.17
C SER A 108 22.34 -13.57 8.42
N CYS A 109 21.01 -13.61 8.28
CA CYS A 109 20.13 -14.11 9.33
C CYS A 109 20.47 -15.56 9.65
N TYR A 110 20.67 -15.89 10.93
CA TYR A 110 21.01 -17.27 11.33
C TYR A 110 19.80 -18.05 11.84
N SER A 111 18.98 -18.47 10.87
CA SER A 111 17.72 -19.20 10.92
C SER A 111 17.74 -20.39 9.96
N ASP A 112 16.62 -21.09 9.77
CA ASP A 112 16.52 -22.28 8.90
C ASP A 112 16.89 -21.98 7.43
N LYS A 113 16.54 -20.79 6.94
CA LYS A 113 16.97 -20.26 5.63
C LYS A 113 17.91 -19.08 5.82
N VAL A 114 19.17 -19.27 5.44
CA VAL A 114 20.20 -18.23 5.49
C VAL A 114 19.89 -17.16 4.44
N GLU A 115 19.60 -15.94 4.87
CA GLU A 115 19.36 -14.79 4.00
C GLU A 115 20.36 -13.68 4.32
N ILE A 116 21.06 -13.17 3.31
CA ILE A 116 22.04 -12.08 3.49
C ILE A 116 21.33 -10.79 3.94
N LEU A 117 21.81 -10.24 5.04
CA LEU A 117 21.51 -8.90 5.53
C LEU A 117 22.44 -7.87 4.90
N ASP A 118 23.72 -8.23 4.74
CA ASP A 118 24.75 -7.31 4.31
C ASP A 118 25.89 -8.03 3.58
N TYR A 119 26.46 -7.37 2.58
CA TYR A 119 27.65 -7.91 1.91
C TYR A 119 28.85 -7.87 2.85
N HIS A 120 29.08 -6.76 3.55
CA HIS A 120 30.22 -6.65 4.45
C HIS A 120 29.99 -5.58 5.53
N ALA A 121 30.41 -5.84 6.77
CA ALA A 121 30.51 -4.79 7.79
C ALA A 121 31.74 -4.97 8.69
N TRP A 122 32.27 -3.85 9.18
CA TRP A 122 33.37 -3.82 10.13
C TRP A 122 32.84 -3.83 11.57
N LEU A 123 33.16 -4.89 12.32
CA LEU A 123 32.91 -5.00 13.75
C LEU A 123 34.18 -4.60 14.52
N ASN A 124 34.19 -3.41 15.12
CA ASN A 124 35.29 -2.99 16.00
C ASN A 124 35.29 -3.84 17.29
N ILE A 125 36.47 -4.26 17.72
CA ILE A 125 36.68 -5.13 18.89
C ILE A 125 36.12 -4.51 20.18
N GLU A 126 36.10 -3.18 20.32
CA GLU A 126 35.46 -2.45 21.44
C GLU A 126 33.95 -2.77 21.60
N ASN A 127 33.30 -3.20 20.51
CA ASN A 127 31.89 -3.52 20.47
C ASN A 127 31.65 -5.02 20.75
N ILE A 128 32.69 -5.85 20.79
CA ILE A 128 32.59 -7.26 21.20
C ILE A 128 32.59 -7.31 22.74
N LYS A 129 31.39 -7.39 23.33
CA LYS A 129 31.15 -7.28 24.76
C LYS A 129 31.45 -8.57 25.53
N TYR A 130 31.33 -9.73 24.88
CA TYR A 130 31.65 -11.04 25.45
C TYR A 130 31.80 -12.09 24.33
N ILE A 131 32.64 -13.11 24.56
CA ILE A 131 32.71 -14.33 23.74
C ILE A 131 32.38 -15.58 24.59
N GLU A 132 31.59 -16.51 24.06
CA GLU A 132 31.23 -17.73 24.82
C GLU A 132 32.45 -18.65 25.03
N HIS A 133 33.18 -18.94 23.95
CA HIS A 133 34.41 -19.73 24.02
C HIS A 133 35.57 -18.86 24.50
N HIS A 134 36.15 -19.23 25.63
CA HIS A 134 37.31 -18.53 26.19
C HIS A 134 38.55 -18.72 25.30
N ASN A 135 39.31 -17.63 25.08
CA ASN A 135 40.53 -17.58 24.25
C ASN A 135 40.29 -18.09 22.81
N GLN A 136 39.40 -17.40 22.09
CA GLN A 136 39.00 -17.77 20.74
C GLN A 136 40.00 -17.21 19.71
N GLN A 137 40.82 -18.08 19.14
CA GLN A 137 41.56 -17.77 17.91
C GLN A 137 40.61 -17.75 16.71
N LEU A 138 40.84 -16.83 15.77
CA LEU A 138 40.10 -16.68 14.52
C LEU A 138 41.07 -16.63 13.33
N ALA A 139 40.66 -17.19 12.21
CA ALA A 139 41.37 -17.17 10.93
C ALA A 139 40.44 -16.66 9.80
N ILE A 140 41.03 -16.06 8.76
CA ILE A 140 40.27 -15.65 7.56
C ILE A 140 39.56 -16.87 6.96
N GLY A 141 38.26 -16.73 6.65
CA GLY A 141 37.40 -17.83 6.21
C GLY A 141 36.64 -18.57 7.33
N ASP A 142 36.89 -18.29 8.61
CA ASP A 142 36.05 -18.81 9.69
C ASP A 142 34.63 -18.22 9.64
N TYR A 143 33.62 -19.04 9.92
CA TYR A 143 32.26 -18.59 10.20
C TYR A 143 32.16 -18.07 11.64
N ILE A 144 31.47 -16.94 11.85
CA ILE A 144 31.22 -16.34 13.16
C ILE A 144 29.70 -16.27 13.40
N GLU A 145 29.21 -16.91 14.46
CA GLU A 145 27.84 -16.78 14.98
C GLU A 145 27.82 -15.70 16.08
N GLY A 146 27.01 -14.65 15.88
CA GLY A 146 26.89 -13.54 16.81
C GLY A 146 25.45 -13.12 17.10
N ILE A 147 25.27 -12.41 18.20
CA ILE A 147 24.05 -11.67 18.53
C ILE A 147 24.46 -10.22 18.80
N SER A 148 23.89 -9.27 18.07
CA SER A 148 24.30 -7.86 18.14
C SER A 148 23.12 -6.91 18.24
N GLN A 149 23.32 -5.80 18.92
CA GLN A 149 22.58 -4.57 18.64
C GLN A 149 23.04 -4.00 17.28
N VAL A 150 22.17 -3.27 16.58
CA VAL A 150 22.54 -2.47 15.41
C VAL A 150 22.63 -1.00 15.81
N LYS A 151 23.65 -0.27 15.33
CA LYS A 151 23.73 1.20 15.44
C LYS A 151 23.79 1.86 14.06
N GLN A 152 23.30 3.09 13.99
CA GLN A 152 23.48 3.95 12.83
C GLN A 152 24.83 4.67 12.93
N TYR A 153 25.55 4.73 11.82
CA TYR A 153 26.79 5.45 11.59
C TYR A 153 26.52 6.64 10.65
N GLY A 154 27.53 7.48 10.41
CA GLY A 154 27.40 8.65 9.54
C GLY A 154 26.84 8.33 8.14
N GLN A 155 26.21 9.32 7.51
CA GLN A 155 25.56 9.20 6.18
C GLN A 155 24.41 8.16 6.12
N GLY A 156 23.82 7.79 7.26
CA GLY A 156 22.68 6.88 7.30
C GLY A 156 23.04 5.41 7.04
N LYS A 157 24.32 5.05 7.15
CA LYS A 157 24.79 3.66 7.12
C LYS A 157 24.49 2.96 8.45
N TYR A 158 24.21 1.66 8.42
CA TYR A 158 23.98 0.85 9.63
C TYR A 158 25.08 -0.19 9.82
N GLY A 159 25.22 -0.75 11.01
CA GLY A 159 26.17 -1.83 11.25
C GLY A 159 26.09 -2.39 12.66
N LEU A 160 26.87 -3.44 12.90
CA LEU A 160 26.91 -4.14 14.18
C LEU A 160 27.47 -3.23 15.28
N ALA A 161 26.82 -3.24 16.44
CA ALA A 161 27.18 -2.51 17.64
C ALA A 161 27.56 -3.51 18.75
N ALA A 162 27.16 -3.26 20.00
CA ALA A 162 27.35 -4.19 21.11
C ALA A 162 26.99 -5.63 20.70
N THR A 163 27.97 -6.53 20.80
CA THR A 163 27.95 -7.86 20.21
C THR A 163 28.41 -8.91 21.20
N TYR A 164 27.65 -9.99 21.30
CA TYR A 164 28.03 -11.24 21.93
C TYR A 164 28.40 -12.24 20.81
N ILE A 165 29.63 -12.75 20.81
CA ILE A 165 30.05 -13.81 19.87
C ILE A 165 29.83 -15.16 20.55
N LYS A 166 28.93 -15.95 19.97
CA LYS A 166 28.54 -17.23 20.54
C LYS A 166 29.46 -18.37 20.09
N LYS A 167 29.85 -18.40 18.80
CA LYS A 167 30.77 -19.41 18.24
C LYS A 167 31.54 -18.85 17.06
N ALA A 168 32.73 -19.37 16.81
CA ALA A 168 33.53 -18.97 15.65
C ALA A 168 34.52 -20.05 15.18
N GLY A 169 34.40 -20.50 13.93
CA GLY A 169 35.22 -21.55 13.35
C GLY A 169 34.62 -22.18 12.11
N MET A 170 34.70 -23.52 12.02
CA MET A 170 34.20 -24.27 10.85
C MET A 170 33.09 -25.24 11.25
N PHE A 171 32.10 -25.43 10.37
CA PHE A 171 31.05 -26.41 10.60
C PHE A 171 31.54 -27.84 10.40
N ILE A 172 30.93 -28.77 11.13
CA ILE A 172 30.93 -30.20 10.83
C ILE A 172 29.51 -30.68 10.56
N GLY A 173 29.38 -31.81 9.89
CA GLY A 173 28.12 -32.54 9.77
C GLY A 173 28.21 -33.78 8.89
N THR A 174 27.06 -34.40 8.62
CA THR A 174 26.95 -35.62 7.81
C THR A 174 26.67 -35.29 6.34
N ASN A 175 25.50 -34.71 6.08
CA ASN A 175 25.00 -34.33 4.76
C ASN A 175 24.68 -32.82 4.64
N ARG A 176 24.79 -32.08 5.76
CA ARG A 176 24.60 -30.63 5.85
C ARG A 176 25.48 -30.08 6.97
N ALA A 177 25.62 -28.75 7.05
CA ALA A 177 26.23 -28.10 8.21
C ALA A 177 25.35 -28.31 9.46
N GLU A 178 25.92 -28.87 10.53
CA GLU A 178 25.19 -29.24 11.75
C GLU A 178 25.74 -28.55 12.99
N THR A 179 27.06 -28.60 13.21
CA THR A 179 27.70 -28.04 14.42
C THR A 179 28.87 -27.15 14.07
N LEU A 180 28.86 -25.89 14.49
CA LEU A 180 30.00 -24.99 14.41
C LEU A 180 31.04 -25.36 15.48
N VAL A 181 32.25 -25.72 15.04
CA VAL A 181 33.38 -26.14 15.88
C VAL A 181 34.38 -24.99 16.00
N SER A 182 34.48 -24.42 17.19
CA SER A 182 35.31 -23.24 17.44
C SER A 182 36.76 -23.56 17.84
N THR A 183 37.00 -24.76 18.36
CA THR A 183 38.24 -25.19 19.03
C THR A 183 39.20 -25.99 18.14
N TYR A 184 39.09 -25.88 16.81
CA TYR A 184 40.01 -26.55 15.90
C TYR A 184 41.33 -25.78 15.79
N ASP A 185 42.42 -26.51 15.58
CA ASP A 185 43.76 -25.94 15.40
C ASP A 185 43.88 -25.25 14.04
N ARG A 186 44.09 -23.94 14.06
CA ARG A 186 44.28 -23.05 12.90
C ARG A 186 45.74 -22.97 12.47
N GLN A 187 46.62 -23.70 13.15
CA GLN A 187 48.06 -23.72 12.94
C GLN A 187 48.60 -22.29 12.97
N ASP A 188 49.30 -21.89 11.92
CA ASP A 188 49.90 -20.57 11.77
C ASP A 188 49.04 -19.61 10.91
N SER A 189 47.77 -19.96 10.67
CA SER A 189 46.81 -19.17 9.87
C SER A 189 45.85 -18.30 10.70
N TRP A 190 45.93 -18.34 12.04
CA TRP A 190 45.16 -17.41 12.88
C TRP A 190 45.66 -15.97 12.69
N VAL A 191 44.76 -15.00 12.85
CA VAL A 191 45.03 -13.57 12.66
C VAL A 191 44.68 -12.73 13.89
N VAL A 192 43.74 -13.20 14.71
CA VAL A 192 43.38 -12.59 15.99
C VAL A 192 43.02 -13.65 17.02
N GLU A 193 43.42 -13.43 18.28
CA GLU A 193 42.97 -14.19 19.46
C GLU A 193 42.16 -13.23 20.33
N LEU A 194 40.90 -13.58 20.66
CA LEU A 194 40.02 -12.81 21.53
C LEU A 194 39.89 -13.49 22.89
N SER A 195 39.91 -12.72 23.98
CA SER A 195 39.80 -13.25 25.35
C SER A 195 38.93 -12.38 26.28
N ASN A 196 38.23 -13.03 27.21
CA ASN A 196 37.39 -12.35 28.19
C ASN A 196 38.18 -11.92 29.44
N ASN A 197 38.27 -10.61 29.67
CA ASN A 197 38.73 -10.06 30.96
C ASN A 197 37.62 -10.12 32.04
N ASN A 198 37.92 -9.61 33.23
CA ASN A 198 36.99 -9.64 34.36
C ASN A 198 35.76 -8.75 34.13
N LEU A 199 35.89 -7.65 33.38
CA LEU A 199 34.77 -6.74 33.09
C LEU A 199 33.79 -7.36 32.09
N THR A 200 34.25 -8.06 31.04
CA THR A 200 33.33 -8.74 30.10
C THR A 200 32.58 -9.88 30.76
N LYS A 201 33.24 -10.68 31.60
CA LYS A 201 32.61 -11.75 32.38
C LYS A 201 31.51 -11.20 33.29
N LYS A 202 31.81 -10.13 34.03
CA LYS A 202 30.85 -9.43 34.90
C LYS A 202 29.64 -8.90 34.10
N ASN A 203 29.90 -8.19 32.99
CA ASN A 203 28.87 -7.64 32.11
C ASN A 203 27.95 -8.75 31.54
N TYR A 204 28.52 -9.90 31.13
CA TYR A 204 27.73 -11.03 30.65
C TYR A 204 26.85 -11.64 31.75
N SER A 205 27.40 -11.88 32.95
CA SER A 205 26.66 -12.48 34.07
C SER A 205 25.59 -11.56 34.65
N GLU A 206 25.86 -10.26 34.76
CA GLU A 206 24.96 -9.31 35.42
C GLU A 206 23.91 -8.74 34.47
N ASN A 207 24.25 -8.53 33.19
CA ASN A 207 23.39 -7.81 32.26
C ASN A 207 22.84 -8.72 31.16
N PHE A 208 23.69 -9.49 30.44
CA PHE A 208 23.21 -10.31 29.33
C PHE A 208 22.32 -11.48 29.78
N ILE A 209 22.77 -12.27 30.77
CA ILE A 209 22.02 -13.42 31.29
C ILE A 209 20.69 -12.97 31.92
N ASN A 210 20.70 -11.85 32.64
CA ASN A 210 19.50 -11.27 33.26
C ASN A 210 18.60 -10.49 32.29
N LYS A 211 18.96 -10.48 30.99
CA LYS A 211 18.24 -9.81 29.89
C LYS A 211 18.18 -8.28 29.97
N ASP A 212 19.04 -7.64 30.76
CA ASP A 212 19.31 -6.21 30.64
C ASP A 212 20.26 -5.95 29.46
N LEU A 213 19.70 -6.06 28.25
CA LEU A 213 20.44 -5.85 27.02
C LEU A 213 20.80 -4.38 26.77
N ALA A 214 20.14 -3.44 27.48
CA ALA A 214 20.47 -2.02 27.41
C ALA A 214 21.76 -1.74 28.16
N GLU A 215 21.86 -2.21 29.41
CA GLU A 215 23.09 -2.06 30.20
C GLU A 215 24.23 -2.92 29.62
N PHE A 216 23.96 -4.13 29.13
CA PHE A 216 24.98 -4.95 28.47
C PHE A 216 25.66 -4.21 27.29
N ALA A 217 24.91 -3.38 26.56
CA ALA A 217 25.43 -2.54 25.48
C ALA A 217 26.13 -1.27 25.95
N SER A 218 25.61 -0.62 27.02
CA SER A 218 26.10 0.67 27.53
C SER A 218 27.52 0.56 28.13
N THR A 219 27.86 -0.58 28.77
CA THR A 219 29.11 -0.69 29.50
C THR A 219 30.35 -0.54 28.61
N GLY A 220 31.42 0.03 29.18
CA GLY A 220 32.75 0.08 28.55
C GLY A 220 33.47 -1.27 28.47
N ALA A 221 32.87 -2.37 28.92
CA ALA A 221 33.48 -3.70 28.86
C ALA A 221 33.60 -4.17 27.40
N HIS A 222 34.77 -4.67 27.03
CA HIS A 222 35.02 -5.33 25.75
C HIS A 222 36.13 -6.38 25.90
N VAL A 223 36.21 -7.32 24.96
CA VAL A 223 37.23 -8.37 24.96
C VAL A 223 38.63 -7.81 24.71
N ASP A 224 39.65 -8.50 25.24
CA ASP A 224 41.04 -8.23 24.91
C ASP A 224 41.40 -8.95 23.61
N ALA A 225 42.27 -8.36 22.79
CA ALA A 225 42.69 -8.93 21.52
C ALA A 225 44.21 -8.97 21.35
N LYS A 226 44.71 -10.07 20.79
CA LYS A 226 46.08 -10.19 20.27
C LYS A 226 46.03 -10.47 18.79
N PHE A 227 47.02 -10.00 18.04
CA PHE A 227 47.05 -10.09 16.58
C PHE A 227 48.28 -10.84 16.06
N GLN A 228 48.12 -11.53 14.94
CA GLN A 228 49.20 -12.08 14.14
C GLN A 228 49.10 -11.54 12.71
N PRO A 229 50.21 -11.27 12.00
CA PRO A 229 50.17 -10.91 10.59
C PRO A 229 49.41 -11.95 9.74
N SER A 230 48.42 -11.49 8.97
CA SER A 230 47.71 -12.34 8.01
C SER A 230 48.64 -12.83 6.90
N ARG A 231 48.49 -14.10 6.52
CA ARG A 231 49.11 -14.71 5.34
C ARG A 231 48.25 -14.58 4.08
N TYR A 232 47.01 -14.14 4.24
CA TYR A 232 46.06 -13.93 3.16
C TYR A 232 46.09 -12.46 2.73
N GLU A 233 45.82 -12.23 1.45
CA GLU A 233 45.69 -10.88 0.88
C GLU A 233 44.61 -10.09 1.62
N LYS A 234 44.88 -8.81 1.91
CA LYS A 234 43.90 -7.91 2.51
C LYS A 234 42.70 -7.73 1.58
N PHE A 235 41.54 -7.42 2.13
CA PHE A 235 40.28 -7.24 1.41
C PHE A 235 40.42 -6.40 0.13
N GLN A 236 41.03 -5.21 0.23
CA GLN A 236 41.24 -4.33 -0.92
C GLN A 236 42.21 -4.91 -1.97
N GLN A 237 43.25 -5.63 -1.55
CA GLN A 237 44.23 -6.25 -2.44
C GLN A 237 43.59 -7.43 -3.20
N ARG A 238 42.85 -8.29 -2.48
CA ARG A 238 42.07 -9.41 -3.04
C ARG A 238 41.12 -8.92 -4.14
N LEU A 239 40.39 -7.84 -3.89
CA LEU A 239 39.43 -7.27 -4.85
C LEU A 239 40.09 -6.63 -6.06
N GLN A 240 41.25 -5.96 -5.89
CA GLN A 240 42.06 -5.45 -7.00
C GLN A 240 42.60 -6.60 -7.87
N ASN A 241 43.12 -7.66 -7.25
CA ASN A 241 43.67 -8.82 -7.95
C ASN A 241 42.64 -9.61 -8.75
N LEU A 242 41.37 -9.64 -8.31
CA LEU A 242 40.27 -10.27 -9.02
C LEU A 242 39.86 -9.53 -10.32
N GLN A 243 40.24 -8.26 -10.49
CA GLN A 243 39.86 -7.39 -11.61
C GLN A 243 38.33 -7.23 -11.81
N GLN A 244 37.51 -7.52 -10.79
CA GLN A 244 36.05 -7.54 -10.91
C GLN A 244 35.37 -6.18 -10.67
N GLY A 245 36.09 -5.20 -10.12
CA GLY A 245 35.62 -3.82 -9.97
C GLY A 245 34.65 -3.60 -8.81
N GLU A 246 33.82 -2.57 -8.94
CA GLU A 246 32.75 -2.22 -8.00
C GLU A 246 31.40 -2.73 -8.52
N SER A 247 30.46 -3.01 -7.62
CA SER A 247 29.07 -3.33 -7.94
C SER A 247 28.13 -2.28 -7.34
N ASP A 248 27.16 -1.87 -8.14
CA ASP A 248 26.04 -1.01 -7.74
C ASP A 248 24.86 -1.80 -7.15
N ASP A 249 24.98 -3.12 -7.01
CA ASP A 249 23.93 -3.95 -6.39
C ASP A 249 23.71 -3.57 -4.93
N VAL A 250 22.54 -3.02 -4.62
CA VAL A 250 22.10 -2.76 -3.24
C VAL A 250 21.06 -3.80 -2.83
N LEU A 251 21.28 -4.45 -1.67
CA LEU A 251 20.34 -5.41 -1.10
C LEU A 251 19.00 -4.73 -0.76
N PRO A 252 17.88 -5.12 -1.40
CA PRO A 252 16.59 -4.47 -1.18
C PRO A 252 15.97 -4.89 0.16
N LEU A 253 15.17 -4.04 0.81
CA LEU A 253 14.46 -4.43 2.03
C LEU A 253 13.45 -5.56 1.75
N ILE A 254 12.72 -5.44 0.65
CA ILE A 254 11.69 -6.40 0.21
C ILE A 254 12.19 -7.09 -1.06
N ASP A 255 11.97 -8.41 -1.19
CA ASP A 255 12.32 -9.13 -2.42
C ASP A 255 11.38 -8.74 -3.57
N LYS A 256 11.89 -8.74 -4.80
CA LYS A 256 11.07 -8.55 -6.02
C LYS A 256 10.15 -9.75 -6.28
N ASN A 257 10.48 -10.91 -5.72
CA ASN A 257 9.64 -12.11 -5.78
C ASN A 257 8.67 -12.13 -4.60
N LYS A 258 7.45 -12.63 -4.84
CA LYS A 258 6.43 -12.80 -3.81
C LYS A 258 6.88 -13.74 -2.70
N GLN A 259 6.84 -13.26 -1.45
CA GLN A 259 7.20 -14.00 -0.23
C GLN A 259 6.08 -13.93 0.80
N LYS A 260 6.08 -14.86 1.77
CA LYS A 260 5.20 -14.82 2.96
C LYS A 260 5.88 -14.02 4.08
N TYR A 261 5.12 -13.13 4.70
CA TYR A 261 5.53 -12.33 5.84
C TYR A 261 4.59 -12.60 7.03
N THR A 262 5.10 -12.40 8.23
CA THR A 262 4.32 -12.28 9.46
C THR A 262 4.46 -10.88 10.02
N ALA A 263 3.44 -10.40 10.74
CA ALA A 263 3.47 -9.14 11.46
C ALA A 263 2.57 -9.20 12.69
N THR A 264 2.81 -8.34 13.67
CA THR A 264 1.97 -8.20 14.86
C THR A 264 1.12 -6.94 14.73
N VAL A 265 -0.18 -7.04 14.94
CA VAL A 265 -1.13 -5.91 14.89
C VAL A 265 -0.84 -4.96 16.04
N VAL A 266 -0.72 -3.66 15.72
CA VAL A 266 -0.71 -2.59 16.73
C VAL A 266 -2.15 -2.09 16.89
N ARG A 267 -2.74 -1.61 15.80
CA ARG A 267 -4.12 -1.09 15.75
C ARG A 267 -4.62 -0.82 14.34
N SER A 268 -5.91 -0.58 14.20
CA SER A 268 -6.50 0.03 13.00
C SER A 268 -6.39 1.56 13.08
N ARG A 269 -6.30 2.27 11.95
CA ARG A 269 -6.22 3.75 11.90
C ARG A 269 -7.01 4.36 10.76
N ALA A 270 -7.57 5.56 10.97
CA ALA A 270 -8.30 6.36 10.00
C ALA A 270 -7.47 7.59 9.58
N VAL A 271 -6.56 7.40 8.63
CA VAL A 271 -5.50 8.37 8.29
C VAL A 271 -5.96 9.34 7.20
N LYS A 272 -5.79 10.65 7.42
CA LYS A 272 -6.00 11.67 6.38
C LYS A 272 -4.82 11.70 5.41
N ILE A 273 -5.03 11.28 4.17
CA ILE A 273 -4.00 11.30 3.11
C ILE A 273 -4.05 12.66 2.38
N PRO A 274 -2.90 13.31 2.10
CA PRO A 274 -2.86 14.50 1.26
C PRO A 274 -3.58 14.28 -0.08
N ASN A 275 -4.34 15.29 -0.52
CA ASN A 275 -5.16 15.27 -1.74
C ASN A 275 -6.35 14.27 -1.75
N ILE A 276 -6.60 13.52 -0.67
CA ILE A 276 -7.84 12.73 -0.50
C ILE A 276 -8.76 13.48 0.48
N ALA A 277 -10.00 13.73 0.06
CA ALA A 277 -10.96 14.51 0.85
C ALA A 277 -11.42 13.83 2.15
N HIS A 278 -11.30 12.49 2.24
CA HIS A 278 -11.76 11.66 3.35
C HIS A 278 -10.61 10.80 3.92
N LYS A 279 -10.79 10.32 5.16
CA LYS A 279 -9.82 9.44 5.84
C LYS A 279 -9.79 8.06 5.18
N MET A 280 -8.60 7.48 5.08
CA MET A 280 -8.35 6.13 4.56
C MET A 280 -8.04 5.17 5.70
N PRO A 281 -8.63 3.95 5.71
CA PRO A 281 -8.32 2.97 6.72
C PRO A 281 -6.95 2.32 6.46
N GLN A 282 -6.14 2.20 7.51
CA GLN A 282 -4.85 1.51 7.53
C GLN A 282 -4.78 0.55 8.71
N LEU A 283 -4.00 -0.51 8.58
CA LEU A 283 -3.63 -1.39 9.68
C LEU A 283 -2.18 -1.11 10.07
N GLU A 284 -1.96 -0.53 11.25
CA GLU A 284 -0.63 -0.34 11.81
C GLU A 284 -0.13 -1.68 12.37
N VAL A 285 1.00 -2.16 11.88
CA VAL A 285 1.64 -3.40 12.32
C VAL A 285 3.08 -3.15 12.76
N LYS A 286 3.59 -4.00 13.64
CA LYS A 286 4.99 -4.06 14.09
C LYS A 286 5.61 -5.42 13.76
N ASP A 287 6.92 -5.52 13.91
CA ASP A 287 7.66 -6.80 13.81
C ASP A 287 7.46 -7.54 12.46
N VAL A 288 7.42 -6.81 11.35
CA VAL A 288 7.18 -7.40 10.02
C VAL A 288 8.38 -8.26 9.60
N LYS A 289 8.22 -9.59 9.55
CA LYS A 289 9.29 -10.56 9.33
C LYS A 289 9.02 -11.44 8.12
N VAL A 290 10.06 -11.79 7.37
CA VAL A 290 10.01 -12.87 6.36
C VAL A 290 9.83 -14.21 7.09
N VAL A 291 8.86 -15.04 6.67
CA VAL A 291 8.59 -16.32 7.35
C VAL A 291 9.78 -17.28 7.26
N ASP A 292 10.31 -17.51 6.06
CA ASP A 292 11.38 -18.50 5.86
C ASP A 292 12.69 -18.19 6.61
N SER A 293 13.07 -16.92 6.71
CA SER A 293 14.38 -16.48 7.21
C SER A 293 14.30 -15.79 8.59
N GLY A 294 13.10 -15.51 9.09
CA GLY A 294 12.88 -14.70 10.30
C GLY A 294 13.38 -13.27 10.19
N ARG A 295 13.83 -12.81 9.00
CA ARG A 295 14.43 -11.49 8.82
C ARG A 295 13.41 -10.39 9.06
N LEU A 296 13.74 -9.45 9.94
CA LEU A 296 12.95 -8.25 10.16
C LEU A 296 13.07 -7.31 8.95
N VAL A 297 11.93 -6.92 8.40
CA VAL A 297 11.78 -6.05 7.22
C VAL A 297 11.35 -4.65 7.64
N PHE A 298 10.46 -4.56 8.63
CA PHE A 298 10.04 -3.29 9.23
C PHE A 298 9.79 -3.45 10.73
N ALA A 299 10.34 -2.53 11.53
CA ALA A 299 9.99 -2.40 12.94
C ALA A 299 8.51 -2.04 13.14
N ARG A 300 8.03 -1.09 12.32
CA ARG A 300 6.63 -0.66 12.19
C ARG A 300 6.32 -0.36 10.72
N TYR A 301 5.10 -0.67 10.29
CA TYR A 301 4.61 -0.40 8.94
C TYR A 301 3.10 -0.17 8.94
N SER A 302 2.59 0.69 8.04
CA SER A 302 1.15 0.86 7.81
C SER A 302 0.74 0.09 6.56
N LEU A 303 -0.02 -0.99 6.73
CA LEU A 303 -0.64 -1.71 5.62
C LEU A 303 -1.93 -0.99 5.19
N PRO A 304 -2.27 -0.93 3.89
CA PRO A 304 -3.59 -0.49 3.45
C PRO A 304 -4.65 -1.49 3.95
N TYR A 305 -5.77 -1.01 4.51
CA TYR A 305 -6.80 -1.91 5.05
C TYR A 305 -7.69 -2.48 3.92
N VAL A 306 -7.12 -3.42 3.16
CA VAL A 306 -7.78 -4.06 2.01
C VAL A 306 -8.91 -5.00 2.42
N GLY A 307 -9.79 -5.33 1.47
CA GLY A 307 -10.94 -6.20 1.71
C GLY A 307 -10.59 -7.59 2.25
N ASP A 308 -9.41 -8.12 1.95
CA ASP A 308 -8.94 -9.40 2.49
C ASP A 308 -8.66 -9.34 3.99
N ILE A 309 -8.14 -8.22 4.53
CA ILE A 309 -7.94 -8.05 5.97
C ILE A 309 -9.29 -8.03 6.69
N LYS A 310 -10.32 -7.40 6.10
CA LYS A 310 -11.68 -7.40 6.67
C LYS A 310 -12.30 -8.79 6.81
N LYS A 311 -11.88 -9.76 6.00
CA LYS A 311 -12.35 -11.16 6.09
C LYS A 311 -11.86 -11.88 7.33
N LEU A 312 -10.79 -11.39 7.97
CA LEU A 312 -10.32 -11.91 9.26
C LEU A 312 -11.24 -11.53 10.43
N GLY A 313 -12.12 -10.55 10.24
CA GLY A 313 -12.92 -9.97 11.32
C GLY A 313 -12.16 -8.88 12.09
N GLU A 314 -12.65 -8.56 13.28
CA GLU A 314 -12.02 -7.64 14.22
C GLU A 314 -10.61 -8.12 14.61
N LEU A 315 -9.60 -7.30 14.32
CA LEU A 315 -8.23 -7.49 14.76
C LEU A 315 -7.94 -6.69 16.02
N ARG A 316 -7.38 -7.37 17.02
CA ARG A 316 -7.01 -6.88 18.35
C ARG A 316 -5.53 -6.47 18.35
N THR A 317 -5.14 -5.65 19.32
CA THR A 317 -3.71 -5.37 19.55
C THR A 317 -2.99 -6.65 19.95
N ASP A 318 -1.77 -6.81 19.42
CA ASP A 318 -0.91 -7.98 19.57
C ASP A 318 -1.36 -9.28 18.84
N ASP A 319 -2.42 -9.22 18.02
CA ASP A 319 -2.73 -10.31 17.11
C ASP A 319 -1.60 -10.53 16.09
N GLN A 320 -1.26 -11.80 15.82
CA GLN A 320 -0.32 -12.16 14.77
C GLN A 320 -1.09 -12.42 13.48
N ILE A 321 -0.66 -11.78 12.40
CA ILE A 321 -1.16 -12.02 11.05
C ILE A 321 -0.03 -12.49 10.14
N SER A 322 -0.37 -13.21 9.09
CA SER A 322 0.52 -13.44 7.96
C SER A 322 -0.11 -12.98 6.65
N PHE A 323 0.73 -12.67 5.67
CA PHE A 323 0.31 -12.20 4.35
C PHE A 323 1.39 -12.45 3.31
N TYR A 324 1.03 -12.35 2.03
CA TYR A 324 1.97 -12.42 0.92
C TYR A 324 2.09 -11.09 0.18
N SER A 325 3.33 -10.68 -0.11
CA SER A 325 3.63 -9.50 -0.94
C SER A 325 5.03 -9.59 -1.56
N GLU A 326 5.42 -8.55 -2.28
CA GLU A 326 6.68 -8.36 -3.01
C GLU A 326 7.02 -6.85 -3.00
N ALA A 327 8.21 -6.48 -3.47
CA ALA A 327 8.60 -5.08 -3.60
C ALA A 327 7.72 -4.34 -4.63
N ALA A 328 7.34 -3.10 -4.34
CA ALA A 328 6.66 -2.26 -5.32
C ALA A 328 7.54 -2.05 -6.56
N PRO A 329 6.97 -1.98 -7.79
CA PRO A 329 7.75 -1.89 -9.04
C PRO A 329 8.80 -0.76 -9.05
N ASN A 330 8.48 0.36 -8.40
CA ASN A 330 9.32 1.56 -8.34
C ASN A 330 10.05 1.74 -6.98
N SER A 331 9.94 0.78 -6.05
CA SER A 331 10.50 0.91 -4.69
C SER A 331 10.76 -0.45 -4.02
N SER A 332 12.03 -0.71 -3.72
CA SER A 332 12.48 -1.85 -2.89
C SER A 332 12.18 -1.71 -1.39
N ASN A 333 11.61 -0.57 -0.98
CA ASN A 333 11.41 -0.17 0.42
C ASN A 333 9.93 -0.09 0.83
N SER A 334 9.00 -0.51 -0.04
CA SER A 334 7.56 -0.52 0.22
C SER A 334 6.92 -1.73 -0.45
N PHE A 335 5.94 -2.35 0.21
CA PHE A 335 5.19 -3.46 -0.37
C PHE A 335 4.41 -3.03 -1.61
N ASN A 336 4.28 -3.96 -2.57
CA ASN A 336 3.32 -3.90 -3.66
C ASN A 336 1.92 -4.25 -3.13
N MET A 337 1.05 -4.85 -3.95
CA MET A 337 -0.20 -5.46 -3.48
C MET A 337 0.06 -6.49 -2.37
N VAL A 338 -0.77 -6.46 -1.33
CA VAL A 338 -0.72 -7.38 -0.19
C VAL A 338 -1.95 -8.27 -0.24
N THR A 339 -1.74 -9.58 -0.13
CA THR A 339 -2.74 -10.62 -0.46
C THR A 339 -2.67 -11.80 0.51
N ASN A 340 -3.70 -12.64 0.52
CA ASN A 340 -3.75 -13.90 1.28
C ASN A 340 -3.43 -13.67 2.76
N PHE A 341 -4.23 -12.82 3.40
CA PHE A 341 -4.15 -12.58 4.83
C PHE A 341 -4.68 -13.78 5.61
N GLU A 342 -3.95 -14.17 6.64
CA GLU A 342 -4.32 -15.22 7.60
C GLU A 342 -4.12 -14.67 9.02
N LEU A 343 -5.10 -14.86 9.89
CA LEU A 343 -4.96 -14.62 11.32
C LEU A 343 -4.29 -15.86 11.96
N LEU A 344 -3.26 -15.63 12.77
CA LEU A 344 -2.49 -16.68 13.46
C LEU A 344 -2.81 -16.74 14.97
N THR A 345 -3.38 -15.68 15.55
CA THR A 345 -3.89 -15.69 16.93
C THR A 345 -5.30 -16.28 16.96
N GLU A 346 -5.61 -17.13 17.93
CA GLU A 346 -6.94 -17.70 18.11
C GLU A 346 -7.81 -16.79 18.99
N HIS A 347 -8.94 -16.31 18.44
CA HIS A 347 -10.01 -15.64 19.17
C HIS A 347 -11.34 -15.73 18.42
N ASP A 348 -12.45 -15.43 19.10
CA ASP A 348 -13.78 -15.43 18.49
C ASP A 348 -13.86 -14.48 17.27
N PHE A 349 -14.50 -14.96 16.20
CA PHE A 349 -14.69 -14.18 14.98
C PHE A 349 -15.82 -13.16 15.16
N ILE A 350 -15.47 -11.88 15.07
CA ILE A 350 -16.41 -10.76 15.08
C ILE A 350 -16.35 -10.10 13.70
N PRO A 351 -17.44 -10.09 12.90
CA PRO A 351 -17.40 -9.57 11.55
C PRO A 351 -17.29 -8.05 11.53
N LEU A 352 -16.68 -7.52 10.46
CA LEU A 352 -16.51 -6.08 10.26
C LEU A 352 -17.48 -5.52 9.17
N PRO A 353 -17.84 -4.23 9.23
CA PRO A 353 -18.67 -3.61 8.20
C PRO A 353 -18.05 -3.64 6.79
N SER A 354 -18.85 -4.04 5.81
CA SER A 354 -18.50 -3.92 4.39
C SER A 354 -18.62 -2.47 3.90
N ASN A 355 -19.63 -1.73 4.36
CA ASN A 355 -19.85 -0.32 4.05
C ASN A 355 -18.62 0.53 4.50
N PRO A 356 -18.02 1.37 3.64
CA PRO A 356 -16.83 2.16 3.98
C PRO A 356 -17.02 3.11 5.17
N ASN A 357 -18.18 3.76 5.29
CA ASN A 357 -18.46 4.73 6.34
C ASN A 357 -18.70 4.05 7.69
N ALA A 358 -19.43 2.93 7.72
CA ALA A 358 -19.57 2.12 8.93
C ALA A 358 -18.23 1.49 9.35
N PHE A 359 -17.36 1.14 8.40
CA PHE A 359 -16.03 0.61 8.70
C PHE A 359 -15.06 1.67 9.22
N LEU A 360 -15.06 2.88 8.66
CA LEU A 360 -14.37 4.02 9.27
C LEU A 360 -14.93 4.31 10.66
N GLY A 361 -16.25 4.22 10.83
CA GLY A 361 -16.95 4.29 12.12
C GLY A 361 -16.41 3.30 13.15
N TYR A 362 -16.20 2.04 12.77
CA TYR A 362 -15.61 1.02 13.65
C TYR A 362 -14.21 1.45 14.13
N ILE A 363 -13.34 1.88 13.21
CA ILE A 363 -11.98 2.32 13.57
C ILE A 363 -12.03 3.54 14.50
N MET A 364 -12.91 4.49 14.22
CA MET A 364 -13.11 5.71 15.01
C MET A 364 -13.79 5.45 16.36
N TRP A 365 -14.57 4.38 16.49
CA TRP A 365 -15.15 3.94 17.75
C TRP A 365 -14.09 3.30 18.66
N ARG A 366 -13.20 2.46 18.09
CA ARG A 366 -12.02 1.92 18.80
C ARG A 366 -10.96 2.98 19.11
N HIS A 367 -10.88 4.05 18.32
CA HIS A 367 -9.93 5.15 18.46
C HIS A 367 -10.63 6.52 18.33
N PRO A 368 -11.37 6.97 19.37
CA PRO A 368 -12.14 8.21 19.34
C PRO A 368 -11.32 9.47 19.02
N GLU A 369 -10.01 9.45 19.27
CA GLU A 369 -9.10 10.55 18.91
C GLU A 369 -8.96 10.75 17.39
N GLU A 370 -9.30 9.73 16.60
CA GLU A 370 -9.32 9.78 15.14
C GLU A 370 -10.74 10.03 14.57
N GLY A 371 -11.75 10.27 15.42
CA GLY A 371 -13.17 10.19 15.10
C GLY A 371 -13.89 11.48 14.65
N GLU A 372 -15.06 11.27 14.03
CA GLU A 372 -16.16 12.23 13.91
C GLU A 372 -17.46 11.47 14.30
N SER A 373 -18.37 12.08 15.07
CA SER A 373 -19.49 11.35 15.71
C SER A 373 -20.46 10.70 14.73
N THR A 374 -20.58 11.23 13.51
CA THR A 374 -21.43 10.70 12.44
C THR A 374 -20.95 9.33 11.95
N TYR A 375 -19.63 9.11 11.84
CA TYR A 375 -19.06 7.81 11.49
C TYR A 375 -19.24 6.81 12.63
N ILE A 376 -19.01 7.22 13.88
CA ILE A 376 -19.19 6.35 15.06
C ILE A 376 -20.65 5.87 15.16
N ALA A 377 -21.63 6.78 14.97
CA ALA A 377 -23.04 6.42 14.92
C ALA A 377 -23.39 5.43 13.79
N ASN A 378 -22.75 5.53 12.61
CA ASN A 378 -22.92 4.54 11.53
C ASN A 378 -22.51 3.13 11.99
N TYR A 379 -21.38 3.02 12.68
CA TYR A 379 -20.92 1.72 13.19
C TYR A 379 -21.83 1.18 14.28
N GLN A 380 -22.16 2.00 15.29
CA GLN A 380 -22.97 1.56 16.41
C GLN A 380 -24.34 1.04 15.97
N ASN A 381 -25.01 1.72 15.03
CA ASN A 381 -26.29 1.25 14.50
C ASN A 381 -26.15 -0.07 13.70
N TRP A 382 -25.08 -0.23 12.91
CA TRP A 382 -24.78 -1.48 12.20
C TRP A 382 -24.50 -2.63 13.17
N ALA A 383 -23.72 -2.38 14.22
CA ALA A 383 -23.33 -3.37 15.21
C ALA A 383 -24.54 -3.83 16.04
N LEU A 384 -25.38 -2.91 16.52
CA LEU A 384 -26.65 -3.23 17.20
C LEU A 384 -27.59 -4.04 16.30
N ALA A 385 -27.76 -3.65 15.03
CA ALA A 385 -28.56 -4.40 14.05
C ALA A 385 -27.99 -5.80 13.71
N LYS A 386 -26.75 -6.08 14.10
CA LYS A 386 -26.06 -7.38 13.99
C LYS A 386 -25.84 -8.08 15.33
N GLN A 387 -26.28 -7.50 16.46
CA GLN A 387 -26.05 -8.00 17.82
C GLN A 387 -24.55 -8.15 18.16
N ILE A 388 -23.73 -7.19 17.74
CA ILE A 388 -22.28 -7.11 17.99
C ILE A 388 -22.00 -5.98 18.98
N HIS A 389 -21.18 -6.24 20.00
CA HIS A 389 -20.77 -5.28 21.04
C HIS A 389 -21.95 -4.54 21.72
N THR A 390 -23.12 -5.17 21.77
CA THR A 390 -24.38 -4.56 22.18
C THR A 390 -24.28 -3.88 23.55
N GLU A 391 -23.74 -4.57 24.56
CA GLU A 391 -23.64 -4.05 25.94
C GLU A 391 -22.73 -2.83 26.04
N GLU A 392 -21.57 -2.85 25.37
CA GLU A 392 -20.61 -1.74 25.34
C GLU A 392 -21.22 -0.51 24.65
N ILE A 393 -21.88 -0.74 23.51
CA ILE A 393 -22.49 0.31 22.69
C ILE A 393 -23.71 0.92 23.39
N ASP A 394 -24.59 0.12 23.97
CA ASP A 394 -25.77 0.63 24.69
C ASP A 394 -25.36 1.43 25.93
N HIS A 395 -24.33 0.98 26.67
CA HIS A 395 -23.77 1.74 27.79
C HIS A 395 -23.17 3.08 27.34
N GLU A 396 -22.43 3.11 26.23
CA GLU A 396 -21.89 4.36 25.67
C GLU A 396 -23.02 5.33 25.27
N ILE A 397 -24.04 4.83 24.56
CA ILE A 397 -25.23 5.61 24.15
C ILE A 397 -25.96 6.20 25.35
N ASP A 398 -26.09 5.43 26.43
CA ASP A 398 -26.77 5.87 27.64
C ASP A 398 -25.93 6.88 28.42
N SER A 399 -24.60 6.78 28.40
CA SER A 399 -23.70 7.75 29.02
C SER A 399 -23.76 9.14 28.36
N ILE A 400 -24.03 9.22 27.05
CA ILE A 400 -24.15 10.49 26.31
C ILE A 400 -25.60 10.97 26.15
N ARG A 401 -26.58 10.22 26.68
CA ARG A 401 -28.01 10.48 26.51
C ARG A 401 -28.41 11.82 27.17
N PRO A 402 -29.10 12.74 26.45
CA PRO A 402 -29.52 14.02 27.04
C PRO A 402 -30.47 13.83 28.23
N THR A 403 -30.12 14.42 29.37
CA THR A 403 -30.94 14.42 30.60
C THR A 403 -31.97 15.54 30.65
N SER A 404 -31.97 16.45 29.68
CA SER A 404 -32.91 17.57 29.57
C SER A 404 -33.28 17.87 28.11
N ASN A 405 -34.41 18.56 27.91
CA ASN A 405 -34.92 18.85 26.57
C ASN A 405 -34.06 19.88 25.82
N LEU A 406 -33.42 19.44 24.74
CA LEU A 406 -32.50 20.20 23.90
C LEU A 406 -33.22 21.13 22.92
N THR A 407 -32.69 22.33 22.68
CA THR A 407 -33.08 23.18 21.55
C THR A 407 -32.63 22.59 20.20
N GLU A 408 -33.16 23.14 19.10
CA GLU A 408 -32.81 22.73 17.73
C GLU A 408 -31.30 22.84 17.42
N LEU A 409 -30.60 23.81 18.03
CA LEU A 409 -29.15 23.99 17.90
C LEU A 409 -28.36 23.05 18.82
N GLU A 410 -28.79 22.87 20.08
CA GLU A 410 -28.13 21.93 21.01
C GLU A 410 -28.23 20.48 20.52
N LEU A 411 -29.38 20.09 19.95
CA LEU A 411 -29.57 18.78 19.32
C LEU A 411 -28.64 18.60 18.10
N ALA A 412 -28.48 19.63 17.27
CA ALA A 412 -27.57 19.60 16.13
C ALA A 412 -26.10 19.47 16.56
N ASN A 413 -25.69 20.27 17.56
CA ASN A 413 -24.33 20.25 18.10
C ASN A 413 -24.00 18.92 18.79
N ASN A 414 -24.93 18.36 19.58
CA ASN A 414 -24.72 17.11 20.29
C ASN A 414 -24.56 15.90 19.34
N LEU A 415 -25.18 15.93 18.17
CA LEU A 415 -25.03 14.91 17.11
C LEU A 415 -23.92 15.24 16.09
N SER A 416 -23.27 16.42 16.20
CA SER A 416 -22.34 17.02 15.22
C SER A 416 -22.88 17.08 13.78
N ILE A 417 -24.08 17.64 13.61
CA ILE A 417 -24.76 17.79 12.30
C ILE A 417 -25.14 19.26 12.01
N ASP A 418 -25.40 19.58 10.73
CA ASP A 418 -26.01 20.87 10.35
C ASP A 418 -27.44 20.94 10.93
N GLN A 419 -27.77 22.06 11.58
CA GLN A 419 -29.10 22.37 12.12
C GLN A 419 -30.22 22.20 11.07
N LYS A 420 -29.93 22.42 9.79
CA LYS A 420 -30.86 22.16 8.67
C LYS A 420 -31.32 20.71 8.61
N LEU A 421 -30.52 19.74 9.04
CA LEU A 421 -30.90 18.33 9.06
C LEU A 421 -31.98 18.08 10.13
N VAL A 422 -31.85 18.69 11.31
CA VAL A 422 -32.89 18.68 12.37
C VAL A 422 -34.17 19.34 11.87
N ALA A 423 -34.05 20.52 11.23
CA ALA A 423 -35.19 21.23 10.64
C ALA A 423 -35.89 20.40 9.54
N ASN A 424 -35.13 19.68 8.71
CA ASN A 424 -35.62 18.80 7.66
C ASN A 424 -36.32 17.55 8.24
N ALA A 425 -35.76 16.90 9.27
CA ALA A 425 -36.38 15.79 9.98
C ALA A 425 -37.74 16.17 10.59
N ARG A 426 -37.84 17.37 11.20
CA ARG A 426 -39.11 17.94 11.67
C ARG A 426 -40.07 18.21 10.49
N ARG A 427 -39.59 18.78 9.38
CA ARG A 427 -40.42 19.05 8.19
C ARG A 427 -41.02 17.77 7.62
N GLN A 428 -40.25 16.68 7.56
CA GLN A 428 -40.69 15.36 7.11
C GLN A 428 -41.51 14.58 8.16
N GLY A 429 -41.65 15.12 9.37
CA GLY A 429 -42.48 14.54 10.43
C GLY A 429 -41.84 13.38 11.19
N LEU A 430 -40.52 13.19 11.07
CA LEU A 430 -39.79 12.17 11.84
C LEU A 430 -39.76 12.54 13.33
N ILE A 431 -39.34 13.77 13.65
CA ILE A 431 -39.27 14.29 15.03
C ILE A 431 -40.35 15.36 15.28
N LYS A 432 -40.82 15.44 16.52
CA LYS A 432 -41.79 16.44 16.99
C LYS A 432 -41.23 17.12 18.25
N PRO A 433 -41.36 18.45 18.39
CA PRO A 433 -40.93 19.14 19.60
C PRO A 433 -41.92 18.90 20.75
N VAL A 434 -41.39 18.75 21.97
CA VAL A 434 -42.19 18.57 23.20
C VAL A 434 -42.78 19.90 23.69
N THR A 435 -42.06 21.00 23.46
CA THR A 435 -42.55 22.38 23.68
C THR A 435 -42.27 23.23 22.44
N SER A 436 -43.25 24.03 22.03
CA SER A 436 -43.20 24.85 20.81
C SER A 436 -43.89 26.19 21.04
N ASN A 437 -43.15 27.15 21.61
CA ASN A 437 -43.70 28.45 22.03
C ASN A 437 -43.54 29.53 20.93
N GLY A 438 -43.59 29.13 19.65
CA GLY A 438 -43.36 29.98 18.47
C GLY A 438 -41.90 30.39 18.26
N LEU A 439 -41.21 30.86 19.31
CA LEU A 439 -39.84 31.38 19.29
C LEU A 439 -38.76 30.31 19.51
N THR A 440 -39.05 29.30 20.34
CA THR A 440 -38.12 28.18 20.61
C THR A 440 -38.85 26.84 20.55
N ARG A 441 -38.13 25.83 20.06
CA ARG A 441 -38.55 24.42 20.00
C ARG A 441 -37.58 23.60 20.82
N ARG A 442 -38.09 22.66 21.61
CA ARG A 442 -37.26 21.70 22.36
C ARG A 442 -37.66 20.26 22.07
N TYR A 443 -36.67 19.38 22.08
CA TYR A 443 -36.73 17.97 21.75
C TYR A 443 -36.25 17.14 22.94
N ASP A 444 -36.84 15.97 23.15
CA ASP A 444 -36.48 15.05 24.23
C ASP A 444 -35.38 14.05 23.81
N SER A 445 -34.99 13.19 24.75
CA SER A 445 -34.08 12.07 24.51
C SER A 445 -34.60 11.07 23.46
N ASN A 446 -35.92 10.93 23.29
CA ASN A 446 -36.51 10.08 22.26
C ASN A 446 -36.27 10.65 20.86
N ALA A 447 -36.56 11.94 20.65
CA ALA A 447 -36.26 12.63 19.40
C ALA A 447 -34.74 12.65 19.10
N TRP A 448 -33.90 12.77 20.13
CA TRP A 448 -32.45 12.63 20.00
C TRP A 448 -32.05 11.22 19.51
N ASN A 449 -32.49 10.15 20.19
CA ASN A 449 -32.09 8.78 19.83
C ASN A 449 -32.62 8.38 18.45
N LEU A 450 -33.86 8.75 18.12
CA LEU A 450 -34.45 8.56 16.80
C LEU A 450 -33.59 9.21 15.71
N LEU A 451 -33.17 10.47 15.93
CA LEU A 451 -32.37 11.18 14.94
C LEU A 451 -30.95 10.58 14.82
N ARG A 452 -30.31 10.25 15.94
CA ARG A 452 -29.03 9.51 16.02
C ARG A 452 -29.06 8.21 15.21
N GLN A 453 -30.12 7.41 15.39
CA GLN A 453 -30.31 6.14 14.71
C GLN A 453 -30.56 6.31 13.21
N VAL A 454 -31.39 7.28 12.80
CA VAL A 454 -31.66 7.55 11.37
C VAL A 454 -30.45 8.17 10.66
N ILE A 455 -29.67 9.05 11.30
CA ILE A 455 -28.46 9.63 10.71
C ILE A 455 -27.42 8.56 10.41
N GLY A 456 -27.21 7.64 11.35
CA GLY A 456 -26.23 6.56 11.20
C GLY A 456 -26.68 5.39 10.31
N ALA A 457 -27.83 5.47 9.63
CA ALA A 457 -28.38 4.36 8.87
C ALA A 457 -27.97 4.45 7.38
N GLN A 458 -26.90 3.72 7.01
CA GLN A 458 -26.30 3.81 5.67
C GLN A 458 -26.22 2.49 4.89
N ASP A 459 -26.68 1.37 5.47
CA ASP A 459 -26.77 0.08 4.78
C ASP A 459 -28.17 -0.52 4.89
N SER A 460 -28.49 -1.44 3.98
CA SER A 460 -29.81 -2.06 3.88
C SER A 460 -30.24 -2.79 5.16
N THR A 461 -29.31 -3.47 5.86
CA THR A 461 -29.64 -4.23 7.08
C THR A 461 -30.10 -3.30 8.19
N THR A 462 -29.32 -2.25 8.47
CA THR A 462 -29.65 -1.25 9.48
C THR A 462 -30.94 -0.52 9.14
N ILE A 463 -31.16 -0.22 7.85
CA ILE A 463 -32.39 0.42 7.38
C ILE A 463 -33.62 -0.48 7.56
N GLU A 464 -33.56 -1.76 7.19
CA GLU A 464 -34.68 -2.69 7.41
C GLU A 464 -34.94 -2.94 8.90
N HIS A 465 -33.91 -2.97 9.75
CA HIS A 465 -34.07 -3.04 11.20
C HIS A 465 -34.80 -1.80 11.74
N LEU A 466 -34.38 -0.59 11.36
CA LEU A 466 -35.03 0.65 11.80
C LEU A 466 -36.47 0.81 11.29
N LYS A 467 -36.83 0.26 10.12
CA LYS A 467 -38.21 0.21 9.62
C LYS A 467 -39.16 -0.62 10.51
N GLN A 468 -38.64 -1.53 11.32
CA GLN A 468 -39.44 -2.30 12.30
C GLN A 468 -39.80 -1.45 13.53
N ILE A 469 -39.01 -0.40 13.80
CA ILE A 469 -39.10 0.43 15.01
C ILE A 469 -39.78 1.78 14.71
N TYR A 470 -39.52 2.36 13.54
CA TYR A 470 -39.94 3.72 13.19
C TYR A 470 -40.62 3.82 11.81
N PRO A 471 -41.54 4.79 11.62
CA PRO A 471 -42.20 5.04 10.33
C PRO A 471 -41.27 5.80 9.36
N ILE A 472 -40.20 5.14 8.92
CA ILE A 472 -39.26 5.61 7.91
C ILE A 472 -39.43 4.87 6.58
N TYR A 473 -39.07 5.52 5.47
CA TYR A 473 -39.33 5.01 4.12
C TYR A 473 -38.15 5.32 3.19
N THR A 474 -37.77 4.37 2.34
CA THR A 474 -36.87 4.60 1.20
C THR A 474 -37.67 4.96 -0.06
N THR A 475 -36.99 5.43 -1.12
CA THR A 475 -37.63 5.59 -2.45
C THR A 475 -38.32 4.29 -2.89
N ASP A 476 -37.68 3.13 -2.68
CA ASP A 476 -38.23 1.83 -3.04
C ASP A 476 -39.44 1.41 -2.20
N ASP A 477 -39.51 1.78 -0.92
CA ASP A 477 -40.74 1.59 -0.13
C ASP A 477 -41.89 2.43 -0.66
N ILE A 478 -41.61 3.70 -1.04
CA ILE A 478 -42.63 4.61 -1.58
C ILE A 478 -43.16 4.04 -2.89
N VAL A 479 -42.29 3.66 -3.83
CA VAL A 479 -42.65 3.01 -5.11
C VAL A 479 -43.47 1.75 -4.84
N LYS A 480 -42.98 0.82 -4.01
CA LYS A 480 -43.63 -0.48 -3.76
C LYS A 480 -44.99 -0.35 -3.06
N LYS A 481 -45.13 0.56 -2.08
CA LYS A 481 -46.37 0.73 -1.30
C LYS A 481 -47.41 1.59 -2.00
N THR A 482 -47.02 2.50 -2.89
CA THR A 482 -47.96 3.39 -3.60
C THR A 482 -48.24 2.93 -5.04
N GLY A 483 -47.27 2.34 -5.73
CA GLY A 483 -47.35 2.01 -7.16
C GLY A 483 -46.99 3.18 -8.09
N VAL A 484 -46.48 4.29 -7.55
CA VAL A 484 -45.97 5.43 -8.33
C VAL A 484 -44.61 5.09 -8.95
N ASP A 485 -44.37 5.51 -10.19
CA ASP A 485 -43.10 5.26 -10.87
C ASP A 485 -41.89 5.88 -10.14
N ARG A 486 -40.74 5.20 -10.18
CA ARG A 486 -39.52 5.65 -9.49
C ARG A 486 -39.03 7.01 -9.97
N SER A 487 -39.09 7.29 -11.27
CA SER A 487 -38.67 8.58 -11.81
C SER A 487 -39.57 9.73 -11.35
N GLU A 488 -40.87 9.46 -11.17
CA GLU A 488 -41.82 10.42 -10.61
C GLU A 488 -41.58 10.65 -9.11
N VAL A 489 -41.32 9.59 -8.33
CA VAL A 489 -40.96 9.70 -6.91
C VAL A 489 -39.70 10.54 -6.73
N ASP A 490 -38.62 10.21 -7.43
CA ASP A 490 -37.35 10.94 -7.34
C ASP A 490 -37.46 12.39 -7.83
N THR A 491 -38.24 12.65 -8.89
CA THR A 491 -38.50 14.02 -9.39
C THR A 491 -39.29 14.84 -8.36
N ARG A 492 -40.33 14.25 -7.75
CA ARG A 492 -41.21 14.96 -6.84
C ARG A 492 -40.55 15.24 -5.48
N ILE A 493 -39.73 14.32 -4.98
CA ILE A 493 -38.88 14.52 -3.79
C ILE A 493 -37.95 15.72 -3.99
N ARG A 494 -37.35 15.87 -5.18
CA ARG A 494 -36.50 17.03 -5.52
C ARG A 494 -37.30 18.33 -5.65
N GLN A 495 -38.48 18.30 -6.26
CA GLN A 495 -39.34 19.49 -6.42
C GLN A 495 -39.83 20.07 -5.09
N GLU A 496 -40.17 19.21 -4.12
CA GLU A 496 -40.58 19.61 -2.76
C GLU A 496 -39.37 19.85 -1.83
N GLU A 497 -38.16 19.87 -2.40
CA GLU A 497 -36.87 20.07 -1.72
C GLU A 497 -36.62 19.14 -0.53
N PHE A 498 -37.12 17.90 -0.55
CA PHE A 498 -36.89 16.95 0.54
C PHE A 498 -35.49 16.32 0.46
N PHE A 499 -34.65 16.63 1.43
CA PHE A 499 -33.31 16.04 1.56
C PHE A 499 -33.37 14.71 2.33
N PRO A 500 -32.53 13.70 2.01
CA PRO A 500 -32.45 12.46 2.78
C PRO A 500 -32.09 12.72 4.25
N LEU A 501 -32.66 11.94 5.16
CA LEU A 501 -32.49 12.10 6.62
C LEU A 501 -31.18 11.50 7.14
N ASN A 502 -30.59 10.56 6.40
CA ASN A 502 -29.26 9.98 6.62
C ASN A 502 -28.12 10.76 5.92
N GLY A 503 -28.40 11.99 5.47
CA GLY A 503 -27.41 12.85 4.80
C GLY A 503 -27.31 12.64 3.29
N LEU A 504 -26.53 13.50 2.64
CA LEU A 504 -26.31 13.46 1.20
C LEU A 504 -25.27 12.38 0.83
N HIS A 505 -25.43 11.78 -0.36
CA HIS A 505 -24.53 10.76 -0.93
C HIS A 505 -24.55 9.36 -0.26
N CYS A 506 -25.63 9.00 0.42
CA CYS A 506 -25.89 7.60 0.77
C CYS A 506 -26.35 6.77 -0.45
N SER A 507 -26.05 5.47 -0.45
CA SER A 507 -26.54 4.54 -1.48
C SER A 507 -28.04 4.25 -1.37
N ILE A 508 -28.61 4.41 -0.18
CA ILE A 508 -30.04 4.26 0.13
C ILE A 508 -30.46 5.50 0.91
N ASN A 509 -31.40 6.28 0.38
CA ASN A 509 -31.91 7.48 1.03
C ASN A 509 -33.10 7.16 1.94
N ILE A 510 -33.13 7.77 3.13
CA ILE A 510 -34.22 7.62 4.10
C ILE A 510 -35.07 8.90 4.15
N TYR A 511 -36.39 8.74 4.18
CA TYR A 511 -37.37 9.82 4.27
C TYR A 511 -38.38 9.57 5.40
N GLY A 512 -38.94 10.66 5.92
CA GLY A 512 -39.94 10.63 7.00
C GLY A 512 -41.38 10.44 6.49
N PRO A 513 -42.35 10.22 7.41
CA PRO A 513 -43.71 9.81 7.06
C PRO A 513 -44.45 10.82 6.17
N LYS A 514 -44.23 12.13 6.34
CA LYS A 514 -44.89 13.14 5.50
C LYS A 514 -44.48 13.08 4.02
N VAL A 515 -43.27 12.57 3.72
CA VAL A 515 -42.84 12.37 2.33
C VAL A 515 -43.64 11.22 1.72
N PHE A 516 -43.81 10.13 2.46
CA PHE A 516 -44.64 8.99 2.05
C PHE A 516 -46.12 9.39 1.89
N ASP A 517 -46.67 10.19 2.81
CA ASP A 517 -48.06 10.63 2.78
C ASP A 517 -48.42 11.41 1.49
N ILE A 518 -47.50 12.21 0.94
CA ILE A 518 -47.72 12.94 -0.34
C ILE A 518 -48.07 11.98 -1.48
N PHE A 519 -47.35 10.85 -1.58
CA PHE A 519 -47.60 9.84 -2.61
C PHE A 519 -48.81 8.97 -2.30
N LYS A 520 -49.04 8.65 -1.01
CA LYS A 520 -50.21 7.90 -0.55
C LYS A 520 -51.51 8.67 -0.86
N THR A 521 -51.61 9.95 -0.48
CA THR A 521 -52.79 10.77 -0.72
C THR A 521 -53.07 10.91 -2.22
N ARG A 522 -52.02 11.03 -3.05
CA ARG A 522 -52.18 11.08 -4.50
C ARG A 522 -52.73 9.78 -5.08
N LYS A 523 -52.27 8.61 -4.60
CA LYS A 523 -52.88 7.33 -4.97
C LYS A 523 -54.36 7.31 -4.61
N THR A 524 -54.72 7.69 -3.37
CA THR A 524 -56.13 7.74 -2.94
C THR A 524 -56.97 8.68 -3.81
N VAL A 525 -56.45 9.85 -4.21
CA VAL A 525 -57.15 10.76 -5.14
C VAL A 525 -57.27 10.14 -6.54
N GLN A 526 -56.26 9.43 -7.03
CA GLN A 526 -56.25 8.79 -8.34
C GLN A 526 -57.19 7.57 -8.40
N ASP A 527 -57.29 6.80 -7.31
CA ASP A 527 -58.22 5.68 -7.15
C ASP A 527 -59.68 6.13 -6.94
N LEU A 528 -59.90 7.35 -6.40
CA LEU A 528 -61.23 7.97 -6.23
C LEU A 528 -61.74 8.71 -7.47
N LEU A 529 -60.87 8.99 -8.45
CA LEU A 529 -61.30 9.56 -9.73
C LEU A 529 -61.92 8.45 -10.60
N PRO A 530 -63.10 8.65 -11.21
CA PRO A 530 -63.70 7.64 -12.05
C PRO A 530 -62.81 7.30 -13.24
N ASN A 531 -62.61 6.01 -13.49
CA ASN A 531 -61.84 5.51 -14.62
C ASN A 531 -62.33 6.16 -15.92
N LYS A 532 -61.44 6.86 -16.65
CA LYS A 532 -61.78 7.56 -17.90
C LYS A 532 -61.93 6.62 -19.11
N THR A 533 -62.70 5.56 -18.93
CA THR A 533 -63.09 4.58 -19.95
C THR A 533 -64.60 4.37 -19.88
N GLY A 534 -65.39 5.39 -20.25
CA GLY A 534 -66.85 5.28 -20.18
C GLY A 534 -67.69 6.56 -20.27
N VAL A 535 -67.30 7.58 -21.05
CA VAL A 535 -68.22 8.69 -21.40
C VAL A 535 -68.35 8.80 -22.91
N VAL A 536 -69.32 8.07 -23.46
CA VAL A 536 -69.74 8.19 -24.86
C VAL A 536 -70.81 9.27 -24.96
N THR A 537 -70.40 10.52 -25.16
CA THR A 537 -71.34 11.56 -25.62
C THR A 537 -71.62 11.37 -27.10
N LYS A 538 -72.73 10.72 -27.44
CA LYS A 538 -73.31 10.81 -28.80
C LYS A 538 -73.57 12.27 -29.14
N ARG A 539 -73.00 12.75 -30.24
CA ARG A 539 -73.50 13.94 -30.96
C ARG A 539 -74.12 13.45 -32.25
N GLU A 540 -75.41 13.72 -32.41
CA GLU A 540 -76.12 13.49 -33.68
C GLU A 540 -75.72 14.56 -34.70
N ILE A 541 -75.67 14.16 -35.97
CA ILE A 541 -75.23 15.01 -37.09
C ILE A 541 -76.45 15.33 -37.96
N PRO A 542 -76.84 16.61 -38.10
CA PRO A 542 -77.57 17.08 -39.26
C PRO A 542 -76.61 17.24 -40.45
N VAL A 543 -76.99 16.67 -41.59
CA VAL A 543 -76.14 16.48 -42.77
C VAL A 543 -76.24 17.66 -43.76
N ASN A 544 -75.11 17.97 -44.41
CA ASN A 544 -74.93 18.77 -45.63
C ASN A 544 -75.29 20.28 -45.62
N LYS A 545 -74.25 21.10 -45.84
CA LYS A 545 -74.09 21.85 -47.10
C LYS A 545 -72.61 21.99 -47.48
N SER A 546 -72.34 22.37 -48.73
CA SER A 546 -71.19 21.90 -49.52
C SER A 546 -69.81 22.46 -49.15
N LEU A 547 -68.84 21.56 -49.18
CA LEU A 547 -67.40 21.75 -48.93
C LEU A 547 -66.65 22.50 -50.06
N HIS A 548 -67.32 23.40 -50.78
CA HIS A 548 -66.72 24.15 -51.90
C HIS A 548 -66.74 25.68 -51.75
N GLU A 549 -67.67 26.28 -51.02
CA GLU A 549 -67.66 27.75 -50.80
C GLU A 549 -66.67 28.21 -49.71
N VAL A 550 -66.17 27.29 -48.87
CA VAL A 550 -65.14 27.59 -47.85
C VAL A 550 -63.73 27.46 -48.44
N ILE A 551 -63.52 26.59 -49.43
CA ILE A 551 -62.20 26.35 -50.03
C ILE A 551 -61.78 27.56 -50.88
N GLU A 552 -62.65 28.11 -51.73
CA GLU A 552 -62.31 29.29 -52.55
C GLU A 552 -62.04 30.56 -51.73
N LYS A 553 -62.67 30.72 -50.55
CA LYS A 553 -62.33 31.83 -49.63
C LYS A 553 -61.04 31.58 -48.85
N ALA A 554 -60.72 30.34 -48.51
CA ALA A 554 -59.48 29.99 -47.81
C ALA A 554 -58.23 30.08 -48.72
N GLU A 555 -58.35 29.78 -50.02
CA GLU A 555 -57.24 29.93 -50.97
C GLU A 555 -56.95 31.40 -51.35
N ALA A 556 -57.94 32.29 -51.24
CA ALA A 556 -57.75 33.73 -51.42
C ALA A 556 -56.99 34.37 -50.23
N GLU A 557 -57.35 34.04 -48.98
CA GLU A 557 -56.67 34.63 -47.80
C GLU A 557 -55.29 34.01 -47.51
N ASN A 558 -55.02 32.76 -47.92
CA ASN A 558 -53.71 32.12 -47.72
C ASN A 558 -52.59 32.63 -48.65
N LYS A 559 -52.91 33.45 -49.68
CA LYS A 559 -51.88 34.16 -50.46
C LYS A 559 -51.34 35.42 -49.79
N GLU A 560 -51.97 35.93 -48.73
CA GLU A 560 -51.52 37.14 -48.03
C GLU A 560 -50.95 36.90 -46.61
N LYS A 561 -51.05 35.69 -46.06
CA LYS A 561 -50.55 35.37 -44.70
C LYS A 561 -49.40 34.35 -44.64
N GLN A 562 -48.65 34.17 -45.73
CA GLN A 562 -47.29 33.61 -45.69
C GLN A 562 -46.24 34.62 -45.18
N LYS A 563 -46.60 35.39 -44.15
CA LYS A 563 -45.69 36.14 -43.27
C LYS A 563 -46.20 35.97 -41.84
N ALA A 564 -45.30 35.51 -40.97
CA ALA A 564 -45.46 35.25 -39.53
C ALA A 564 -46.14 33.91 -39.12
N GLU A 565 -45.27 32.96 -38.79
CA GLU A 565 -45.17 32.35 -37.45
C GLU A 565 -46.02 31.11 -37.07
N VAL A 566 -45.40 29.93 -37.20
CA VAL A 566 -45.69 28.72 -36.39
C VAL A 566 -44.39 28.03 -35.94
N THR A 567 -44.16 28.07 -34.63
CA THR A 567 -43.34 27.22 -33.71
C THR A 567 -42.22 26.28 -34.21
N GLU A 568 -41.04 26.38 -33.57
CA GLU A 568 -40.46 25.25 -32.79
C GLU A 568 -39.72 25.78 -31.52
N PRO A 569 -39.52 24.98 -30.46
CA PRO A 569 -39.06 25.48 -29.16
C PRO A 569 -37.60 25.14 -28.80
N LYS A 570 -36.85 26.08 -28.20
CA LYS A 570 -35.91 25.79 -27.09
C LYS A 570 -35.49 27.03 -26.29
N LYS A 571 -35.01 26.76 -25.07
CA LYS A 571 -34.74 27.71 -23.97
C LYS A 571 -33.67 28.77 -24.29
N PRO A 572 -33.72 29.94 -23.63
CA PRO A 572 -32.90 31.09 -23.97
C PRO A 572 -31.45 31.00 -23.44
N ALA A 573 -30.54 31.56 -24.24
CA ALA A 573 -29.36 32.25 -23.74
C ALA A 573 -29.63 33.78 -23.71
N ILE A 574 -28.61 34.54 -23.31
CA ILE A 574 -28.44 36.01 -23.35
C ILE A 574 -28.60 36.72 -21.97
N LYS A 575 -27.48 37.15 -21.38
CA LYS A 575 -27.04 38.57 -21.46
C LYS A 575 -25.54 38.74 -21.19
N PHE A 576 -24.90 39.53 -22.05
CA PHE A 576 -23.52 40.02 -21.90
C PHE A 576 -23.44 41.21 -20.94
N SER A 577 -22.26 41.42 -20.34
CA SER A 577 -21.68 42.78 -20.21
C SER A 577 -20.14 42.73 -20.38
N LYS A 578 -19.53 43.86 -20.78
CA LYS A 578 -18.20 43.97 -21.40
C LYS A 578 -17.07 44.30 -20.42
N ARG A 579 -15.82 43.94 -20.77
CA ARG A 579 -14.62 44.83 -20.93
C ARG A 579 -13.45 43.97 -21.51
N ALA A 580 -13.07 44.06 -22.80
CA ALA A 580 -12.31 45.09 -23.53
C ALA A 580 -10.78 45.09 -23.23
N GLU A 581 -9.96 44.78 -24.24
CA GLU A 581 -8.69 45.44 -24.65
C GLU A 581 -8.16 44.87 -26.00
N PRO A 582 -7.15 45.46 -26.69
CA PRO A 582 -7.10 45.48 -28.17
C PRO A 582 -6.09 44.56 -28.90
N LYS A 583 -6.25 44.56 -30.25
CA LYS A 583 -5.31 44.20 -31.35
C LYS A 583 -3.86 44.72 -31.15
N PRO A 584 -2.82 44.28 -31.92
CA PRO A 584 -2.87 43.56 -33.21
C PRO A 584 -1.92 42.31 -33.25
N GLN A 585 -1.49 41.69 -34.37
CA GLN A 585 -1.72 41.84 -35.83
C GLN A 585 -1.63 40.44 -36.53
N ILE A 586 -1.58 40.39 -37.87
CA ILE A 586 -1.16 39.25 -38.70
C ILE A 586 -0.11 39.77 -39.70
N THR A 587 0.95 38.99 -39.97
CA THR A 587 1.69 39.06 -41.24
C THR A 587 2.34 37.71 -41.57
N GLU A 588 1.87 37.07 -42.65
CA GLU A 588 2.65 36.08 -43.40
C GLU A 588 3.75 36.81 -44.22
N PRO A 589 4.83 36.15 -44.70
CA PRO A 589 4.73 35.43 -45.98
C PRO A 589 5.66 34.21 -46.18
N GLN A 590 5.06 33.10 -46.66
CA GLN A 590 5.47 32.33 -47.86
C GLN A 590 6.89 31.69 -47.99
N PRO A 591 7.14 30.79 -48.98
CA PRO A 591 7.77 29.50 -48.69
C PRO A 591 9.20 29.35 -49.23
N LYS A 592 9.87 28.25 -48.87
CA LYS A 592 11.03 27.74 -49.63
C LYS A 592 10.98 26.23 -49.85
N VAL A 593 11.47 25.87 -51.03
CA VAL A 593 11.53 24.57 -51.69
C VAL A 593 12.55 23.64 -51.03
N GLU A 594 12.29 22.33 -51.08
CA GLU A 594 13.20 21.15 -51.11
C GLU A 594 12.45 19.96 -50.49
N GLU A 595 12.56 18.70 -50.93
CA GLU A 595 13.20 18.09 -52.09
C GLU A 595 12.50 16.73 -52.35
N SER A 596 12.44 16.24 -53.59
CA SER A 596 11.83 14.92 -53.87
C SER A 596 12.85 13.79 -53.67
N THR A 597 12.66 12.97 -52.64
CA THR A 597 13.38 11.69 -52.45
C THR A 597 12.40 10.59 -51.96
N PRO A 598 12.78 9.30 -52.00
CA PRO A 598 11.87 8.24 -52.47
C PRO A 598 10.79 7.87 -51.45
N ALA A 599 9.74 7.20 -51.94
CA ALA A 599 8.66 6.67 -51.11
C ALA A 599 9.21 5.72 -50.03
N ALA A 600 9.47 6.25 -48.85
CA ALA A 600 9.83 5.46 -47.68
C ALA A 600 8.64 4.58 -47.30
N THR A 601 8.85 3.27 -47.23
CA THR A 601 7.91 2.33 -46.61
C THR A 601 7.83 2.64 -45.12
N SER A 602 6.99 3.59 -44.76
CA SER A 602 6.73 3.97 -43.39
C SER A 602 5.98 2.85 -42.67
N SER A 603 6.58 2.31 -41.62
CA SER A 603 5.95 1.32 -40.75
C SER A 603 4.99 2.00 -39.78
N ILE A 604 3.85 1.37 -39.52
CA ILE A 604 2.89 1.83 -38.50
C ILE A 604 3.15 1.05 -37.22
N ILE A 605 3.33 1.79 -36.12
CA ILE A 605 3.37 1.25 -34.76
C ILE A 605 2.03 1.58 -34.10
N ILE A 606 1.28 0.54 -33.70
CA ILE A 606 0.07 0.69 -32.90
C ILE A 606 0.48 0.85 -31.44
N ILE A 607 0.19 2.01 -30.86
CA ILE A 607 0.47 2.39 -29.48
C ILE A 607 -0.81 2.26 -28.66
N SER A 608 -0.78 1.52 -27.54
CA SER A 608 -1.89 1.42 -26.58
C SER A 608 -1.53 2.14 -25.27
N THR A 609 -2.46 2.91 -24.71
CA THR A 609 -2.26 3.69 -23.46
C THR A 609 -3.03 3.10 -22.26
N PHE A 610 -2.80 3.64 -21.06
CA PHE A 610 -3.48 3.25 -19.82
C PHE A 610 -5.02 3.40 -19.82
N ALA A 611 -5.59 4.12 -20.79
CA ALA A 611 -7.03 4.30 -20.94
C ALA A 611 -7.65 3.32 -21.97
N ASP A 612 -6.89 2.29 -22.39
CA ASP A 612 -7.19 1.38 -23.51
C ASP A 612 -7.37 2.09 -24.88
N GLU A 613 -7.00 3.37 -24.96
CA GLU A 613 -6.98 4.15 -26.20
C GLU A 613 -5.81 3.68 -27.10
N LYS A 614 -6.09 3.57 -28.40
CA LYS A 614 -5.14 3.12 -29.42
C LYS A 614 -4.79 4.24 -30.39
N TYR A 615 -3.52 4.31 -30.77
CA TYR A 615 -2.99 5.32 -31.67
C TYR A 615 -2.03 4.74 -32.69
N ASP A 616 -2.08 5.23 -33.92
CA ASP A 616 -1.11 4.94 -34.97
C ASP A 616 0.05 5.94 -34.89
N TYR A 617 1.27 5.41 -34.81
CA TYR A 617 2.50 6.19 -34.92
C TYR A 617 3.28 5.75 -36.16
N VAL A 618 3.41 6.67 -37.11
CA VAL A 618 4.05 6.41 -38.41
C VAL A 618 5.53 6.73 -38.30
N ALA A 619 6.39 5.74 -38.53
CA ALA A 619 7.84 5.87 -38.43
C ALA A 619 8.55 5.38 -39.72
N ALA A 620 9.64 6.04 -40.10
CA ALA A 620 10.48 5.61 -41.22
C ALA A 620 11.31 4.34 -40.89
N ASP A 621 11.61 4.13 -39.61
CA ASP A 621 12.18 2.90 -39.07
C ASP A 621 11.51 2.65 -37.72
N ALA A 622 10.66 1.63 -37.66
CA ALA A 622 9.91 1.31 -36.44
C ALA A 622 10.79 0.76 -35.31
N ASN A 623 11.85 0.01 -35.61
CA ASN A 623 12.72 -0.55 -34.56
C ASN A 623 13.53 0.56 -33.89
N LYS A 624 14.06 1.49 -34.68
CA LYS A 624 14.72 2.69 -34.16
C LYS A 624 13.74 3.58 -33.38
N ALA A 625 12.53 3.78 -33.90
CA ALA A 625 11.50 4.56 -33.22
C ALA A 625 11.10 3.96 -31.86
N ILE A 626 10.87 2.64 -31.78
CA ILE A 626 10.58 1.93 -30.53
C ILE A 626 11.72 2.13 -29.52
N ALA A 627 12.99 1.97 -29.94
CA ALA A 627 14.14 2.19 -29.09
C ALA A 627 14.24 3.65 -28.56
N GLU A 628 13.99 4.65 -29.41
CA GLU A 628 13.95 6.06 -29.01
C GLU A 628 12.78 6.41 -28.08
N ILE A 629 11.64 5.73 -28.22
CA ILE A 629 10.48 5.88 -27.34
C ILE A 629 10.79 5.26 -25.97
N MET A 630 11.34 4.04 -25.90
CA MET A 630 11.72 3.43 -24.62
C MET A 630 12.81 4.24 -23.89
N ALA A 631 13.86 4.66 -24.58
CA ALA A 631 14.92 5.48 -23.99
C ALA A 631 14.45 6.88 -23.54
N ALA A 632 13.29 7.35 -24.04
CA ALA A 632 12.62 8.54 -23.53
C ALA A 632 11.68 8.25 -22.34
N ALA A 633 11.07 7.06 -22.28
CA ALA A 633 10.24 6.61 -21.15
C ALA A 633 11.08 6.43 -19.87
N GLU A 634 12.28 5.85 -20.00
CA GLU A 634 13.22 5.59 -18.90
C GLU A 634 13.71 6.86 -18.17
N LYS A 635 13.63 8.04 -18.81
CA LYS A 635 14.09 9.30 -18.21
C LYS A 635 13.11 9.81 -17.17
N THR A 636 13.47 9.69 -15.89
CA THR A 636 12.62 10.07 -14.74
C THR A 636 12.11 11.51 -14.80
N MET A 637 12.96 12.50 -15.09
CA MET A 637 12.64 13.93 -14.98
C MET A 637 12.18 14.63 -16.27
N VAL A 638 12.23 13.96 -17.43
CA VAL A 638 11.82 14.56 -18.72
C VAL A 638 10.67 13.74 -19.31
N ASN A 639 9.64 14.42 -19.80
CA ASN A 639 8.53 13.78 -20.53
C ASN A 639 8.61 14.16 -22.01
N LYS A 640 8.71 13.16 -22.90
CA LYS A 640 8.64 13.37 -24.36
C LYS A 640 7.18 13.18 -24.79
N MET A 641 6.68 14.10 -25.61
CA MET A 641 5.36 13.99 -26.24
C MET A 641 5.52 13.47 -27.66
N LEU A 642 4.66 12.56 -28.11
CA LEU A 642 4.57 12.10 -29.48
C LEU A 642 3.32 12.67 -30.14
N GLN A 643 3.46 13.15 -31.37
CA GLN A 643 2.31 13.31 -32.27
C GLN A 643 1.97 11.93 -32.85
N VAL A 644 0.72 11.53 -32.68
CA VAL A 644 0.17 10.24 -33.11
C VAL A 644 -1.19 10.49 -33.77
N LYS A 645 -1.79 9.46 -34.37
CA LYS A 645 -3.13 9.53 -34.93
C LYS A 645 -4.04 8.59 -34.14
N ASP A 646 -5.17 9.08 -33.65
CA ASP A 646 -6.15 8.24 -32.95
C ASP A 646 -6.68 7.15 -33.89
N HIS A 647 -6.59 5.89 -33.46
CA HIS A 647 -6.86 4.73 -34.30
C HIS A 647 -8.36 4.54 -34.62
N ALA A 648 -9.25 5.11 -33.80
CA ALA A 648 -10.70 5.00 -33.97
C ALA A 648 -11.30 6.16 -34.79
N THR A 649 -10.77 7.37 -34.64
CA THR A 649 -11.30 8.62 -35.22
C THR A 649 -10.43 9.18 -36.34
N GLY A 650 -9.19 8.71 -36.47
CA GLY A 650 -8.23 9.19 -37.45
C GLY A 650 -7.73 10.62 -37.19
N GLN A 651 -8.01 11.22 -36.04
CA GLN A 651 -7.61 12.59 -35.72
C GLN A 651 -6.18 12.65 -35.15
N PRO A 652 -5.41 13.72 -35.41
CA PRO A 652 -4.11 13.90 -34.78
C PRO A 652 -4.27 14.13 -33.27
N ALA A 653 -3.52 13.38 -32.47
CA ALA A 653 -3.49 13.48 -31.01
C ALA A 653 -2.03 13.64 -30.53
N ILE A 654 -1.85 14.15 -29.32
CA ILE A 654 -0.53 14.28 -28.69
C ILE A 654 -0.54 13.47 -27.40
N ILE A 655 0.24 12.39 -27.35
CA ILE A 655 0.33 11.51 -26.19
C ILE A 655 1.71 11.61 -25.53
N SER A 656 1.75 11.43 -24.21
CA SER A 656 3.00 11.29 -23.48
C SER A 656 3.60 9.91 -23.73
N VAL A 657 4.91 9.84 -23.96
CA VAL A 657 5.66 8.57 -24.00
C VAL A 657 5.46 7.75 -22.72
N LYS A 658 5.25 8.40 -21.56
CA LYS A 658 5.01 7.74 -20.27
C LYS A 658 3.57 7.23 -20.09
N ALA A 659 2.66 7.54 -21.02
CA ALA A 659 1.31 7.00 -21.04
C ALA A 659 1.19 5.71 -21.87
N ILE A 660 2.27 5.29 -22.54
CA ILE A 660 2.32 4.11 -23.41
C ILE A 660 2.45 2.84 -22.55
N MET A 661 1.51 1.91 -22.69
CA MET A 661 1.59 0.57 -22.10
C MET A 661 2.14 -0.47 -23.09
N LYS A 662 1.81 -0.34 -24.39
CA LYS A 662 2.17 -1.33 -25.41
C LYS A 662 2.46 -0.66 -26.75
N MET A 663 3.39 -1.24 -27.50
CA MET A 663 3.67 -0.90 -28.89
C MET A 663 3.68 -2.19 -29.70
N GLU A 664 2.93 -2.23 -30.79
CA GLU A 664 2.84 -3.36 -31.72
C GLU A 664 3.17 -2.88 -33.14
N LEU A 665 3.92 -3.69 -33.89
CA LEU A 665 4.16 -3.46 -35.32
C LEU A 665 2.96 -3.97 -36.12
N GLN A 666 2.48 -3.16 -37.07
CA GLN A 666 1.40 -3.53 -37.99
C GLN A 666 1.94 -4.14 -39.30
#